data_AF-A0A8J4X9G4-F1
#
_entry.id   AF-A0A8J4X9G4-F1
#
_cell.length_a   1.000
_cell.length_b   1.000
_cell.length_c   1.000
_cell.angle_alpha   90.00
_cell.angle_beta   90.00
_cell.angle_gamma   90.00
#
_symmetry.space_group_name_H-M   'P 1'
#
loop_
_entity.id
_entity.type
_entity.pdbx_description
1 polymer ?
#
loop_
_entity_poly.entity_id
_entity_poly.type
_entity_poly.pdbx_seq_one_letter_code
_entity_poly.pdbx_strand_id
1 'polypeptide(L)'
;VLPVKSHHPAVMSASERAAFFFLLLLCLNQTLQYVTAGKVLAWTGEFSHWLNMKVIIDELIARGHNVTIVTQSATASVNTDQSLGYNVEIIQVPYTKQDIINKLDVFIKYWMYEAQHDNIIQTSLKIKENLDVITEQNHALCREIFADEDLLEKLRKEQFDVLLTDPMYMCGDLLALKLNLPFVISLRFSFGSSMERLCGQLPTPSSYVPAASLSYTDHMDFLQRVKNVLLNLFLDFIFKLLTAARWDSLYTECVGKPTSLCETIGKADIWLIRTYWDFEYPRPLLPNFKFVGGLHCKPAKPLPKEMEDFVQSSGDDGIVVFSLGSMVKNLTKERANTIASALGQIPQKVLWRYAGEKPETLAPNTKIYDWIPQNDLLGHPKTKVFVTHGGTNGLYEAIYHGVPMVGLPLFGDQSDNINHMKTKGAAVTLDLNKIDSKDLTQALNDVINNPSLSQCVTTGKILVWPADFSHWLNIKTIIDGLIAKGHNVTVVTFSSTPFMKTDQSMGYKLEIIQVPYTKQDIVDGLDRALNYWMYNLTTDNPIQGFFKLKEMTDLLTEQNQELEDFVQSSGDDGIIVFSLGSLIKNLTKERANIIASALGQVPQKVLWRYAGEKPETLAPNTRIYDWIPQNDLLGHPKTKAFVTHGGTNGIYEAIYHGVPMVGLPLFGDQPGNLNQMKTKGAAVMLDFRKMESKDLTQALNDVINNPSKAALCFLFTLSLSQCVTAGKILVWPGYFSHWLNIKVIIGELIAKGHNVTVVTYSATPSIEADQSMGFNMELIQVPYTKQDIVEALDRVWKFWMYNMTFDNPIQTFFELKEITEVITGQNEVMCRKISEHEDLLKKLRKEQFDVFLMDPVNMCGEALAEKLNLPFIITIRASLASAVERLCGQLPAPPSYVPAAGLSYTDHMDFLERLKNFLFVLSMDILHIFMVNVKLDYIFTEVLGKPSSLCEIVGKADIWLIRTYWDFEYPRPFLPNFKFVGGLHCKPAKPLPK
;
A
#
# COMPACT_ATOMS: atom_id res chain seq x y z
N VAL A 1 4.21 -10.69 -73.62
CA VAL A 1 2.80 -10.34 -73.94
C VAL A 1 2.06 -10.37 -72.61
N LEU A 2 1.63 -9.28 -71.95
CA LEU A 2 1.48 -7.85 -72.29
C LEU A 2 2.14 -6.96 -71.20
N PRO A 3 2.27 -5.61 -71.39
CA PRO A 3 3.02 -4.74 -70.47
C PRO A 3 2.17 -3.99 -69.42
N VAL A 4 2.89 -3.40 -68.45
CA VAL A 4 2.41 -2.59 -67.31
C VAL A 4 1.71 -1.29 -67.72
N LYS A 5 0.70 -0.87 -66.92
CA LYS A 5 0.33 0.54 -66.74
C LYS A 5 0.21 0.87 -65.25
N SER A 6 0.73 2.03 -64.86
CA SER A 6 0.70 2.60 -63.52
C SER A 6 -0.57 3.42 -63.27
N HIS A 7 -1.06 3.42 -62.02
CA HIS A 7 -2.03 4.38 -61.52
C HIS A 7 -1.57 4.95 -60.17
N HIS A 8 -1.70 6.27 -60.04
CA HIS A 8 -1.35 7.02 -58.83
C HIS A 8 -2.40 6.82 -57.72
N PRO A 9 -2.03 6.94 -56.43
CA PRO A 9 -2.99 6.95 -55.34
C PRO A 9 -3.83 8.23 -55.37
N ALA A 10 -5.14 8.09 -55.13
CA ALA A 10 -6.07 9.21 -55.10
C ALA A 10 -5.88 10.08 -53.84
N VAL A 11 -5.91 11.40 -54.01
CA VAL A 11 -5.86 12.37 -52.90
C VAL A 11 -7.27 12.53 -52.33
N MET A 12 -7.47 12.18 -51.05
CA MET A 12 -8.75 12.34 -50.36
C MET A 12 -9.29 13.78 -50.46
N SER A 13 -10.57 13.93 -50.72
CA SER A 13 -11.28 15.21 -50.73
C SER A 13 -11.25 15.91 -49.36
N ALA A 14 -11.61 17.20 -49.34
CA ALA A 14 -11.73 17.94 -48.08
C ALA A 14 -12.84 17.40 -47.17
N SER A 15 -13.96 16.93 -47.76
CA SER A 15 -15.06 16.27 -47.05
C SER A 15 -14.66 14.92 -46.45
N GLU A 16 -13.90 14.10 -47.18
CA GLU A 16 -13.40 12.82 -46.66
C GLU A 16 -12.37 13.04 -45.55
N ARG A 17 -11.51 14.07 -45.66
CA ARG A 17 -10.60 14.44 -44.56
C ARG A 17 -11.35 14.97 -43.34
N ALA A 18 -12.40 15.78 -43.52
CA ALA A 18 -13.24 16.22 -42.41
C ALA A 18 -13.97 15.04 -41.74
N ALA A 19 -14.55 14.12 -42.52
CA ALA A 19 -15.18 12.91 -42.00
C ALA A 19 -14.18 11.98 -41.30
N PHE A 20 -12.96 11.82 -41.85
CA PHE A 20 -11.90 11.03 -41.24
C PHE A 20 -11.38 11.66 -39.95
N PHE A 21 -11.23 12.99 -39.87
CA PHE A 21 -10.91 13.68 -38.61
C PHE A 21 -12.05 13.60 -37.59
N PHE A 22 -13.32 13.64 -38.02
CA PHE A 22 -14.47 13.48 -37.13
C PHE A 22 -14.58 12.05 -36.58
N LEU A 23 -14.30 11.04 -37.42
CA LEU A 23 -14.13 9.65 -37.00
C LEU A 23 -12.91 9.47 -36.09
N LEU A 24 -11.78 10.13 -36.37
CA LEU A 24 -10.62 10.10 -35.49
C LEU A 24 -10.93 10.71 -34.11
N LEU A 25 -11.68 11.81 -34.07
CA LEU A 25 -12.14 12.46 -32.83
C LEU A 25 -13.14 11.57 -32.06
N LEU A 26 -14.02 10.86 -32.76
CA LEU A 26 -14.91 9.86 -32.15
C LEU A 26 -14.12 8.67 -31.59
N CYS A 27 -13.12 8.15 -32.32
CA CYS A 27 -12.27 7.05 -31.84
C CYS A 27 -11.31 7.47 -30.72
N LEU A 28 -10.79 8.70 -30.74
CA LEU A 28 -9.97 9.24 -29.64
C LEU A 28 -10.80 9.44 -28.36
N ASN A 29 -12.07 9.86 -28.49
CA ASN A 29 -13.00 9.89 -27.35
C ASN A 29 -13.35 8.50 -26.80
N GLN A 30 -13.22 7.42 -27.58
CA GLN A 30 -13.42 6.04 -27.09
C GLN A 30 -12.22 5.50 -26.29
N THR A 31 -11.09 6.21 -26.25
CA THR A 31 -9.95 5.87 -25.37
C THR A 31 -9.98 6.57 -24.01
N LEU A 32 -10.99 7.42 -23.76
CA LEU A 32 -11.41 7.71 -22.38
C LEU A 32 -12.11 6.47 -21.84
N GLN A 33 -11.56 5.87 -20.78
CA GLN A 33 -12.26 4.83 -20.04
C GLN A 33 -13.61 5.38 -19.58
N TYR A 34 -14.70 4.89 -20.15
CA TYR A 34 -16.04 5.06 -19.60
C TYR A 34 -16.08 4.30 -18.26
N VAL A 35 -15.72 4.99 -17.18
CA VAL A 35 -16.18 4.59 -15.85
C VAL A 35 -17.70 4.69 -15.90
N THR A 36 -18.38 3.55 -15.88
CA THR A 36 -19.84 3.51 -15.89
C THR A 36 -20.34 4.17 -14.60
N ALA A 37 -21.01 5.31 -14.75
CA ALA A 37 -21.61 6.05 -13.64
C ALA A 37 -22.71 5.21 -12.97
N GLY A 38 -22.38 4.61 -11.83
CA GLY A 38 -23.33 3.86 -11.00
C GLY A 38 -24.27 4.76 -10.17
N LYS A 39 -25.38 4.17 -9.74
CA LYS A 39 -26.34 4.72 -8.77
C LYS A 39 -25.93 4.37 -7.34
N VAL A 40 -25.75 5.37 -6.49
CA VAL A 40 -25.34 5.21 -5.08
C VAL A 40 -26.46 5.62 -4.13
N LEU A 41 -26.79 4.76 -3.16
CA LEU A 41 -27.71 5.08 -2.07
C LEU A 41 -26.90 5.45 -0.82
N ALA A 42 -27.18 6.58 -0.18
CA ALA A 42 -26.42 7.06 0.98
C ALA A 42 -27.29 7.14 2.24
N TRP A 43 -26.91 6.41 3.28
CA TRP A 43 -27.54 6.43 4.61
C TRP A 43 -26.68 7.25 5.58
N THR A 44 -27.16 8.45 5.96
CA THR A 44 -26.28 9.50 6.50
C THR A 44 -26.36 9.73 8.00
N GLY A 45 -25.19 9.90 8.63
CA GLY A 45 -25.08 10.50 9.98
C GLY A 45 -25.27 12.03 9.98
N GLU A 46 -25.04 12.66 11.13
CA GLU A 46 -25.26 14.11 11.36
C GLU A 46 -23.95 14.84 11.73
N PHE A 47 -24.01 16.17 11.76
CA PHE A 47 -22.92 17.05 12.18
C PHE A 47 -21.60 16.75 11.46
N SER A 48 -20.55 16.35 12.18
CA SER A 48 -19.24 15.99 11.59
C SER A 48 -19.27 14.70 10.77
N HIS A 49 -20.21 13.78 11.01
CA HIS A 49 -20.35 12.56 10.20
C HIS A 49 -20.92 12.92 8.82
N TRP A 50 -21.95 13.76 8.77
CA TRP A 50 -22.47 14.32 7.52
C TRP A 50 -21.38 15.05 6.72
N LEU A 51 -20.58 15.91 7.36
CA LEU A 51 -19.49 16.63 6.65
C LEU A 51 -18.47 15.69 6.01
N ASN A 52 -18.13 14.56 6.66
CA ASN A 52 -17.24 13.55 6.09
C ASN A 52 -17.91 12.79 4.93
N MET A 53 -19.16 12.34 5.10
CA MET A 53 -19.89 11.66 4.04
C MET A 53 -20.11 12.57 2.82
N LYS A 54 -20.40 13.85 3.04
CA LYS A 54 -20.59 14.82 1.97
C LYS A 54 -19.34 14.97 1.09
N VAL A 55 -18.13 14.88 1.64
CA VAL A 55 -16.91 14.89 0.82
C VAL A 55 -16.84 13.68 -0.12
N ILE A 56 -17.25 12.50 0.34
CA ILE A 56 -17.31 11.29 -0.49
C ILE A 56 -18.43 11.44 -1.55
N ILE A 57 -19.61 11.93 -1.16
CA ILE A 57 -20.75 12.16 -2.04
C ILE A 57 -20.42 13.19 -3.14
N ASP A 58 -19.81 14.32 -2.79
CA ASP A 58 -19.44 15.38 -3.74
C ASP A 58 -18.42 14.86 -4.78
N GLU A 59 -17.48 14.02 -4.36
CA GLU A 59 -16.51 13.39 -5.27
C GLU A 59 -17.15 12.32 -6.16
N LEU A 60 -18.12 11.54 -5.65
CA LEU A 60 -18.91 10.61 -6.45
C LEU A 60 -19.73 11.34 -7.53
N ILE A 61 -20.42 12.43 -7.16
CA ILE A 61 -21.16 13.28 -8.10
C ILE A 61 -20.21 13.90 -9.14
N ALA A 62 -19.04 14.38 -8.72
CA ALA A 62 -18.04 14.95 -9.64
C ALA A 62 -17.49 13.92 -10.65
N ARG A 63 -17.49 12.63 -10.29
CA ARG A 63 -17.17 11.49 -11.18
C ARG A 63 -18.35 10.99 -12.01
N GLY A 64 -19.51 11.66 -11.90
CA GLY A 64 -20.71 11.38 -12.69
C GLY A 64 -21.71 10.42 -12.06
N HIS A 65 -21.46 9.90 -10.84
CA HIS A 65 -22.39 8.98 -10.18
C HIS A 65 -23.69 9.69 -9.77
N ASN A 66 -24.81 8.97 -9.88
CA ASN A 66 -26.11 9.46 -9.42
C ASN A 66 -26.31 9.08 -7.94
N VAL A 67 -26.34 10.06 -7.04
CA VAL A 67 -26.44 9.82 -5.59
C VAL A 67 -27.85 10.15 -5.09
N THR A 68 -28.44 9.22 -4.33
CA THR A 68 -29.69 9.44 -3.58
C THR A 68 -29.42 9.29 -2.09
N ILE A 69 -29.83 10.28 -1.30
CA ILE A 69 -29.61 10.33 0.14
C ILE A 69 -30.89 9.94 0.86
N VAL A 70 -30.82 8.97 1.76
CA VAL A 70 -31.90 8.63 2.70
C VAL A 70 -31.60 9.31 4.02
N THR A 71 -32.51 10.18 4.46
CA THR A 71 -32.38 10.92 5.71
C THR A 71 -33.72 11.05 6.44
N GLN A 72 -33.69 11.56 7.67
CA GLN A 72 -34.86 11.76 8.52
C GLN A 72 -35.40 13.20 8.41
N SER A 73 -36.71 13.36 8.50
CA SER A 73 -37.40 14.67 8.55
C SER A 73 -36.90 15.60 9.67
N ALA A 74 -36.36 15.03 10.76
CA ALA A 74 -35.74 15.76 11.86
C ALA A 74 -34.28 16.22 11.60
N THR A 75 -33.71 16.02 10.40
CA THR A 75 -32.27 16.18 10.18
C THR A 75 -31.74 17.57 10.54
N ALA A 76 -30.61 17.58 11.25
CA ALA A 76 -29.93 18.81 11.62
C ALA A 76 -29.06 19.36 10.48
N SER A 77 -28.52 18.47 9.63
CA SER A 77 -27.32 18.74 8.83
C SER A 77 -27.51 18.60 7.31
N VAL A 78 -28.38 17.69 6.84
CA VAL A 78 -28.59 17.47 5.40
C VAL A 78 -29.43 18.63 4.84
N ASN A 79 -28.96 19.24 3.75
CA ASN A 79 -29.78 20.17 2.97
C ASN A 79 -30.60 19.38 1.95
N THR A 80 -31.92 19.60 1.95
CA THR A 80 -32.91 18.91 1.10
C THR A 80 -33.16 19.62 -0.24
N ASP A 81 -32.45 20.71 -0.52
CA ASP A 81 -32.50 21.41 -1.82
C ASP A 81 -31.90 20.55 -2.95
N GLN A 82 -32.72 20.28 -3.97
CA GLN A 82 -32.35 19.47 -5.16
C GLN A 82 -31.30 20.15 -6.05
N SER A 83 -31.03 21.45 -5.89
CA SER A 83 -30.00 22.17 -6.66
C SER A 83 -28.56 21.71 -6.38
N LEU A 84 -28.36 20.82 -5.40
CA LEU A 84 -27.04 20.36 -4.95
C LEU A 84 -26.51 19.10 -5.65
N GLY A 85 -27.23 18.58 -6.66
CA GLY A 85 -26.75 17.48 -7.51
C GLY A 85 -26.94 16.06 -6.95
N TYR A 86 -27.72 15.91 -5.87
CA TYR A 86 -28.15 14.62 -5.32
C TYR A 86 -29.66 14.63 -5.08
N ASN A 87 -30.27 13.44 -5.13
CA ASN A 87 -31.67 13.24 -4.75
C ASN A 87 -31.79 13.01 -3.24
N VAL A 88 -32.97 13.25 -2.65
CA VAL A 88 -33.21 13.04 -1.21
C VAL A 88 -34.56 12.35 -0.98
N GLU A 89 -34.53 11.27 -0.21
CA GLU A 89 -35.69 10.57 0.35
C GLU A 89 -35.76 10.88 1.86
N ILE A 90 -36.95 11.25 2.34
CA ILE A 90 -37.14 11.76 3.72
C ILE A 90 -38.08 10.85 4.52
N ILE A 91 -37.51 10.11 5.46
CA ILE A 91 -38.24 9.29 6.43
C ILE A 91 -38.93 10.21 7.45
N GLN A 92 -40.24 10.06 7.62
CA GLN A 92 -40.97 10.76 8.68
C GLN A 92 -40.64 10.10 10.02
N VAL A 93 -40.33 10.88 11.06
CA VAL A 93 -39.94 10.35 12.38
C VAL A 93 -40.73 11.04 13.51
N PRO A 94 -41.00 10.35 14.64
CA PRO A 94 -41.89 10.85 15.70
C PRO A 94 -41.25 11.91 16.61
N TYR A 95 -40.14 12.52 16.22
CA TYR A 95 -39.40 13.54 16.97
C TYR A 95 -38.94 14.67 16.04
N THR A 96 -38.69 15.84 16.61
CA THR A 96 -38.33 17.04 15.84
C THR A 96 -36.82 17.27 15.78
N LYS A 97 -36.38 18.12 14.84
CA LYS A 97 -35.01 18.66 14.79
C LYS A 97 -34.58 19.30 16.12
N GLN A 98 -35.50 19.95 16.83
CA GLN A 98 -35.21 20.59 18.11
C GLN A 98 -34.97 19.56 19.23
N ASP A 99 -35.61 18.39 19.19
CA ASP A 99 -35.38 17.32 20.15
C ASP A 99 -33.96 16.73 20.02
N ILE A 100 -33.46 16.59 18.79
CA ILE A 100 -32.07 16.18 18.53
C ILE A 100 -31.09 17.21 19.12
N ILE A 101 -31.34 18.50 18.86
CA ILE A 101 -30.50 19.60 19.36
C ILE A 101 -30.53 19.66 20.89
N ASN A 102 -31.71 19.53 21.51
CA ASN A 102 -31.87 19.55 22.97
C ASN A 102 -31.14 18.38 23.64
N LYS A 103 -31.26 17.16 23.10
CA LYS A 103 -30.53 15.98 23.59
C LYS A 103 -29.02 16.14 23.47
N LEU A 104 -28.54 16.68 22.35
CA LEU A 104 -27.13 16.98 22.13
C LEU A 104 -26.61 18.04 23.12
N ASP A 105 -27.37 19.11 23.37
CA ASP A 105 -27.01 20.15 24.34
C ASP A 105 -26.90 19.60 25.78
N VAL A 106 -27.79 18.67 26.18
CA VAL A 106 -27.71 17.98 27.48
C VAL A 106 -26.46 17.11 27.56
N PHE A 107 -26.19 16.31 26.53
CA PHE A 107 -24.98 15.49 26.44
C PHE A 107 -23.70 16.34 26.57
N ILE A 108 -23.59 17.42 25.78
CA ILE A 108 -22.43 18.32 25.76
C ILE A 108 -22.22 18.97 27.12
N LYS A 109 -23.26 19.52 27.75
CA LYS A 109 -23.16 20.18 29.07
C LYS A 109 -22.69 19.22 30.15
N TYR A 110 -23.24 18.00 30.18
CA TYR A 110 -22.83 16.99 31.14
C TYR A 110 -21.32 16.68 31.03
N TRP A 111 -20.85 16.33 29.83
CA TRP A 111 -19.45 15.95 29.64
C TRP A 111 -18.48 17.11 29.85
N MET A 112 -18.85 18.33 29.44
CA MET A 112 -17.98 19.50 29.60
C MET A 112 -17.84 19.96 31.05
N TYR A 113 -18.89 19.85 31.88
CA TYR A 113 -18.90 20.53 33.19
C TYR A 113 -19.23 19.62 34.38
N GLU A 114 -20.10 18.63 34.23
CA GLU A 114 -20.62 17.81 35.32
C GLU A 114 -19.79 16.54 35.54
N ALA A 115 -19.42 15.84 34.47
CA ALA A 115 -18.78 14.51 34.51
C ALA A 115 -17.48 14.43 35.34
N GLN A 116 -16.76 15.54 35.50
CA GLN A 116 -15.54 15.62 36.33
C GLN A 116 -15.79 15.56 37.84
N HIS A 117 -17.04 15.82 38.28
CA HIS A 117 -17.46 15.79 39.69
C HIS A 117 -18.09 14.45 40.08
N ASP A 118 -18.46 13.64 39.08
CA ASP A 118 -19.09 12.35 39.26
C ASP A 118 -18.07 11.26 39.65
N ASN A 119 -18.50 10.33 40.50
CA ASN A 119 -17.80 9.07 40.67
C ASN A 119 -18.15 8.07 39.53
N ILE A 120 -17.36 7.02 39.37
CA ILE A 120 -17.48 6.04 38.28
C ILE A 120 -18.88 5.42 38.15
N ILE A 121 -19.66 5.30 39.22
CA ILE A 121 -21.04 4.78 39.19
C ILE A 121 -21.98 5.82 38.57
N GLN A 122 -21.87 7.09 38.99
CA GLN A 122 -22.67 8.19 38.43
C GLN A 122 -22.37 8.37 36.93
N THR A 123 -21.08 8.39 36.55
CA THR A 123 -20.67 8.44 35.13
C THR A 123 -21.21 7.24 34.34
N SER A 124 -21.14 6.03 34.90
CA SER A 124 -21.67 4.82 34.25
C SER A 124 -23.20 4.87 34.05
N LEU A 125 -23.93 5.40 35.03
CA LEU A 125 -25.38 5.59 34.93
C LEU A 125 -25.74 6.63 33.85
N LYS A 126 -24.99 7.73 33.75
CA LYS A 126 -25.20 8.75 32.70
C LYS A 126 -24.79 8.24 31.31
N ILE A 127 -23.72 7.46 31.19
CA ILE A 127 -23.37 6.75 29.94
C ILE A 127 -24.52 5.85 29.51
N LYS A 128 -25.08 5.04 30.42
CA LYS A 128 -26.25 4.21 30.14
C LYS A 128 -27.45 5.04 29.68
N GLU A 129 -27.79 6.13 30.38
CA GLU A 129 -28.91 7.02 30.03
C GLU A 129 -28.74 7.61 28.61
N ASN A 130 -27.54 8.08 28.27
CA ASN A 130 -27.23 8.58 26.93
C ASN A 130 -27.35 7.47 25.86
N LEU A 131 -26.85 6.26 26.14
CA LEU A 131 -27.00 5.10 25.24
C LEU A 131 -28.47 4.69 25.08
N ASP A 132 -29.27 4.73 26.15
CA ASP A 132 -30.71 4.49 26.10
C ASP A 132 -31.39 5.47 25.13
N VAL A 133 -31.13 6.78 25.28
CA VAL A 133 -31.71 7.83 24.42
C VAL A 133 -31.30 7.70 22.95
N ILE A 134 -30.03 7.37 22.68
CA ILE A 134 -29.53 7.17 21.31
C ILE A 134 -30.14 5.90 20.70
N THR A 135 -30.24 4.82 21.47
CA THR A 135 -30.81 3.54 21.02
C THR A 135 -32.28 3.70 20.64
N GLU A 136 -33.11 4.31 21.50
CA GLU A 136 -34.53 4.49 21.20
C GLU A 136 -34.77 5.43 20.01
N GLN A 137 -33.93 6.46 19.82
CA GLN A 137 -34.02 7.32 18.65
C GLN A 137 -33.70 6.55 17.35
N ASN A 138 -32.67 5.71 17.35
CA ASN A 138 -32.37 4.84 16.22
C ASN A 138 -33.49 3.82 15.98
N HIS A 139 -33.98 3.17 17.03
CA HIS A 139 -35.06 2.19 16.94
C HIS A 139 -36.31 2.78 16.28
N ALA A 140 -36.67 4.02 16.61
CA ALA A 140 -37.74 4.74 15.94
C ALA A 140 -37.43 4.93 14.44
N LEU A 141 -36.28 5.52 14.08
CA LEU A 141 -35.89 5.70 12.67
C LEU A 141 -35.93 4.39 11.86
N CYS A 142 -35.41 3.29 12.42
CA CYS A 142 -35.43 1.98 11.78
C CYS A 142 -36.86 1.45 11.57
N ARG A 143 -37.76 1.60 12.55
CA ARG A 143 -39.15 1.16 12.41
C ARG A 143 -39.90 1.92 11.33
N GLU A 144 -39.71 3.24 11.24
CA GLU A 144 -40.40 4.06 10.23
C GLU A 144 -39.98 3.65 8.80
N ILE A 145 -38.69 3.47 8.51
CA ILE A 145 -38.24 3.02 7.17
C ILE A 145 -38.68 1.60 6.82
N PHE A 146 -38.78 0.69 7.80
CA PHE A 146 -39.24 -0.68 7.54
C PHE A 146 -40.76 -0.87 7.64
N ALA A 147 -41.51 0.16 8.03
CA ALA A 147 -42.97 0.22 7.90
C ALA A 147 -43.41 0.86 6.57
N ASP A 148 -42.58 1.69 5.95
CA ASP A 148 -42.84 2.36 4.66
C ASP A 148 -42.53 1.44 3.47
N GLU A 149 -43.43 0.47 3.21
CA GLU A 149 -43.31 -0.46 2.07
C GLU A 149 -43.34 0.26 0.71
N ASP A 150 -44.01 1.41 0.58
CA ASP A 150 -44.05 2.21 -0.66
C ASP A 150 -42.66 2.79 -0.97
N LEU A 151 -41.97 3.34 0.03
CA LEU A 151 -40.59 3.81 -0.09
C LEU A 151 -39.61 2.66 -0.35
N LEU A 152 -39.77 1.51 0.32
CA LEU A 152 -38.94 0.33 0.05
C LEU A 152 -39.14 -0.21 -1.38
N GLU A 153 -40.37 -0.24 -1.89
CA GLU A 153 -40.63 -0.66 -3.27
C GLU A 153 -40.07 0.34 -4.29
N LYS A 154 -40.16 1.66 -4.00
CA LYS A 154 -39.52 2.71 -4.80
C LYS A 154 -38.00 2.55 -4.86
N LEU A 155 -37.35 2.39 -3.71
CA LEU A 155 -35.89 2.17 -3.63
C LEU A 155 -35.45 0.88 -4.35
N ARG A 156 -36.28 -0.17 -4.31
CA ARG A 156 -36.04 -1.43 -5.05
C ARG A 156 -36.18 -1.25 -6.56
N LYS A 157 -37.16 -0.45 -7.03
CA LYS A 157 -37.37 -0.14 -8.45
C LYS A 157 -36.25 0.73 -9.04
N GLU A 158 -35.58 1.55 -8.23
CA GLU A 158 -34.46 2.38 -8.68
C GLU A 158 -33.20 1.59 -9.05
N GLN A 159 -33.01 0.35 -8.56
CA GLN A 159 -31.84 -0.49 -8.86
C GLN A 159 -30.51 0.23 -8.58
N PHE A 160 -30.26 0.58 -7.32
CA PHE A 160 -28.96 1.08 -6.87
C PHE A 160 -27.86 0.02 -7.02
N ASP A 161 -26.61 0.44 -7.23
CA ASP A 161 -25.46 -0.45 -7.35
C ASP A 161 -24.77 -0.72 -6.01
N VAL A 162 -24.79 0.26 -5.10
CA VAL A 162 -24.11 0.19 -3.79
C VAL A 162 -24.75 1.13 -2.76
N LEU A 163 -24.70 0.75 -1.49
CA LEU A 163 -25.12 1.59 -0.36
C LEU A 163 -23.90 2.09 0.45
N LEU A 164 -23.81 3.39 0.69
CA LEU A 164 -22.81 4.02 1.56
C LEU A 164 -23.46 4.42 2.89
N THR A 165 -23.00 3.89 4.02
CA THR A 165 -23.62 4.10 5.35
C THR A 165 -22.63 4.61 6.39
N ASP A 166 -23.08 5.49 7.29
CA ASP A 166 -22.37 5.81 8.54
C ASP A 166 -23.18 5.28 9.75
N PRO A 167 -22.62 4.35 10.56
CA PRO A 167 -23.33 3.68 11.64
C PRO A 167 -23.51 4.56 12.90
N MET A 168 -23.32 5.89 12.82
CA MET A 168 -23.85 6.81 13.84
C MET A 168 -25.39 6.76 13.88
N TYR A 169 -26.03 6.51 12.74
CA TYR A 169 -27.39 5.99 12.69
C TYR A 169 -27.38 4.58 12.07
N MET A 170 -27.84 3.60 12.84
CA MET A 170 -27.86 2.19 12.47
C MET A 170 -28.93 1.90 11.41
N CYS A 171 -29.02 0.64 10.96
CA CYS A 171 -30.01 0.13 10.01
C CYS A 171 -29.79 0.46 8.52
N GLY A 172 -28.78 1.25 8.14
CA GLY A 172 -28.35 1.35 6.73
C GLY A 172 -27.85 0.00 6.18
N ASP A 173 -27.24 -0.81 7.03
CA ASP A 173 -26.87 -2.22 6.81
C ASP A 173 -28.10 -3.15 6.64
N LEU A 174 -29.19 -2.91 7.40
CA LEU A 174 -30.46 -3.61 7.18
C LEU A 174 -31.14 -3.20 5.88
N LEU A 175 -31.05 -1.92 5.50
CA LEU A 175 -31.58 -1.42 4.23
C LEU A 175 -30.83 -2.06 3.05
N ALA A 176 -29.50 -2.14 3.12
CA ALA A 176 -28.68 -2.89 2.16
C ALA A 176 -29.11 -4.36 2.07
N LEU A 177 -29.37 -5.03 3.20
CA LEU A 177 -29.87 -6.41 3.22
C LEU A 177 -31.26 -6.57 2.57
N LYS A 178 -32.21 -5.64 2.84
CA LYS A 178 -33.58 -5.66 2.28
C LYS A 178 -33.63 -5.33 0.78
N LEU A 179 -32.68 -4.54 0.30
CA LEU A 179 -32.54 -4.19 -1.12
C LEU A 179 -31.58 -5.13 -1.87
N ASN A 180 -30.89 -6.03 -1.16
CA ASN A 180 -29.85 -6.93 -1.69
C ASN A 180 -28.72 -6.17 -2.40
N LEU A 181 -28.17 -5.16 -1.72
CA LEU A 181 -27.09 -4.31 -2.20
C LEU A 181 -25.76 -4.64 -1.48
N PRO A 182 -24.61 -4.57 -2.19
CA PRO A 182 -23.32 -4.43 -1.51
C PRO A 182 -23.27 -3.08 -0.78
N PHE A 183 -22.49 -3.00 0.29
CA PHE A 183 -22.44 -1.78 1.10
C PHE A 183 -21.07 -1.45 1.70
N VAL A 184 -20.85 -0.15 1.81
CA VAL A 184 -19.62 0.49 2.28
C VAL A 184 -19.93 1.21 3.59
N ILE A 185 -19.25 0.82 4.66
CA ILE A 185 -19.32 1.50 5.96
C ILE A 185 -18.30 2.63 5.97
N SER A 186 -18.71 3.85 6.35
CA SER A 186 -17.80 4.91 6.79
C SER A 186 -17.88 5.03 8.30
N LEU A 187 -16.79 4.70 9.01
CA LEU A 187 -16.73 4.67 10.47
C LEU A 187 -15.51 5.45 10.98
N ARG A 188 -15.65 6.20 12.08
CA ARG A 188 -14.51 6.82 12.76
C ARG A 188 -13.92 5.95 13.87
N PHE A 189 -14.75 5.44 14.78
CA PHE A 189 -14.38 4.51 15.84
C PHE A 189 -15.65 3.92 16.47
N SER A 190 -15.50 2.78 17.16
CA SER A 190 -16.36 2.45 18.30
C SER A 190 -15.53 2.35 19.59
N PHE A 191 -16.18 2.41 20.76
CA PHE A 191 -15.48 2.26 22.05
C PHE A 191 -14.75 0.92 22.12
N GLY A 192 -13.46 0.93 22.48
CA GLY A 192 -12.61 -0.28 22.46
C GLY A 192 -12.48 -0.95 21.08
N SER A 193 -12.85 -0.24 20.00
CA SER A 193 -13.06 -0.76 18.65
C SER A 193 -13.93 -2.02 18.59
N SER A 194 -14.88 -2.21 19.53
CA SER A 194 -15.66 -3.44 19.63
C SER A 194 -16.50 -3.76 18.38
N MET A 195 -17.01 -2.76 17.64
CA MET A 195 -17.71 -3.00 16.37
C MET A 195 -16.75 -3.51 15.27
N GLU A 196 -15.60 -2.84 15.11
CA GLU A 196 -14.56 -3.21 14.15
C GLU A 196 -14.01 -4.62 14.46
N ARG A 197 -13.83 -4.95 15.75
CA ARG A 197 -13.24 -6.20 16.23
C ARG A 197 -14.21 -7.38 16.26
N LEU A 198 -15.44 -7.16 16.72
CA LEU A 198 -16.40 -8.24 16.99
C LEU A 198 -17.35 -8.47 15.80
N CYS A 199 -17.74 -7.42 15.09
CA CYS A 199 -18.56 -7.56 13.88
C CYS A 199 -17.66 -7.61 12.62
N GLY A 200 -16.75 -6.64 12.48
CA GLY A 200 -15.84 -6.54 11.32
C GLY A 200 -14.60 -7.44 11.37
N GLN A 201 -14.39 -8.19 12.47
CA GLN A 201 -13.29 -9.13 12.70
C GLN A 201 -11.86 -8.54 12.59
N LEU A 202 -11.70 -7.21 12.65
CA LEU A 202 -10.40 -6.54 12.59
C LEU A 202 -9.49 -6.98 13.76
N PRO A 203 -8.31 -7.58 13.52
CA PRO A 203 -7.46 -8.05 14.60
C PRO A 203 -6.79 -6.88 15.34
N THR A 204 -7.09 -6.70 16.63
CA THR A 204 -6.46 -5.68 17.49
C THR A 204 -5.86 -6.32 18.76
N PRO A 205 -4.60 -6.79 18.72
CA PRO A 205 -4.01 -7.47 19.88
C PRO A 205 -3.83 -6.52 21.08
N SER A 206 -4.65 -6.70 22.11
CA SER A 206 -4.70 -5.83 23.31
C SER A 206 -3.43 -5.84 24.18
N SER A 207 -2.41 -6.61 23.79
CA SER A 207 -1.07 -6.59 24.38
C SER A 207 -0.20 -5.42 23.91
N TYR A 208 -0.54 -4.80 22.77
CA TYR A 208 0.17 -3.62 22.23
C TYR A 208 -0.75 -2.61 21.52
N VAL A 209 -1.97 -2.98 21.12
CA VAL A 209 -2.97 -2.02 20.62
C VAL A 209 -3.79 -1.50 21.82
N PRO A 210 -3.74 -0.20 22.17
CA PRO A 210 -4.59 0.36 23.21
C PRO A 210 -6.06 0.36 22.79
N ALA A 211 -6.98 0.20 23.75
CA ALA A 211 -8.41 0.33 23.52
C ALA A 211 -8.74 1.79 23.13
N ALA A 212 -9.48 1.99 22.04
CA ALA A 212 -9.91 3.32 21.62
C ALA A 212 -10.63 4.06 22.77
N SER A 213 -10.31 5.35 22.94
CA SER A 213 -10.66 6.23 24.07
C SER A 213 -9.82 6.06 25.35
N LEU A 214 -8.79 5.20 25.39
CA LEU A 214 -7.73 5.28 26.40
C LEU A 214 -6.57 6.13 25.89
N SER A 215 -6.13 7.12 26.68
CA SER A 215 -4.89 7.88 26.45
C SER A 215 -3.61 7.08 26.75
N TYR A 216 -3.56 5.81 26.31
CA TYR A 216 -2.38 4.95 26.31
C TYR A 216 -1.71 4.98 24.93
N THR A 217 -0.49 4.46 24.85
CA THR A 217 0.26 4.33 23.60
C THR A 217 0.43 2.85 23.22
N ASP A 218 1.05 2.57 22.09
CA ASP A 218 1.58 1.25 21.75
C ASP A 218 2.71 0.79 22.71
N HIS A 219 3.41 1.74 23.34
CA HIS A 219 4.43 1.52 24.35
C HIS A 219 3.86 1.43 25.79
N MET A 220 2.98 0.44 26.04
CA MET A 220 2.47 0.15 27.39
C MET A 220 3.45 -0.64 28.27
N ASP A 221 3.53 -0.32 29.56
CA ASP A 221 4.10 -1.18 30.60
C ASP A 221 3.22 -2.42 30.90
N PHE A 222 3.70 -3.37 31.71
CA PHE A 222 2.94 -4.60 32.02
C PHE A 222 1.58 -4.32 32.67
N LEU A 223 1.49 -3.36 33.60
CA LEU A 223 0.28 -3.04 34.35
C LEU A 223 -0.72 -2.27 33.46
N GLN A 224 -0.22 -1.40 32.60
CA GLN A 224 -1.00 -0.76 31.53
C GLN A 224 -1.58 -1.79 30.56
N ARG A 225 -0.79 -2.78 30.11
CA ARG A 225 -1.27 -3.91 29.26
C ARG A 225 -2.36 -4.73 29.96
N VAL A 226 -2.18 -5.07 31.24
CA VAL A 226 -3.20 -5.79 32.03
C VAL A 226 -4.49 -4.97 32.12
N LYS A 227 -4.41 -3.67 32.42
CA LYS A 227 -5.58 -2.77 32.42
C LYS A 227 -6.24 -2.69 31.04
N ASN A 228 -5.46 -2.61 29.96
CA ASN A 228 -5.96 -2.57 28.59
C ASN A 228 -6.70 -3.87 28.21
N VAL A 229 -6.15 -5.03 28.55
CA VAL A 229 -6.82 -6.34 28.36
C VAL A 229 -8.14 -6.39 29.12
N LEU A 230 -8.15 -6.03 30.41
CA LEU A 230 -9.35 -6.04 31.24
C LEU A 230 -10.42 -5.07 30.72
N LEU A 231 -10.04 -3.89 30.24
CA LEU A 231 -10.97 -2.94 29.65
C LEU A 231 -11.55 -3.44 28.33
N ASN A 232 -10.73 -4.01 27.43
CA ASN A 232 -11.24 -4.60 26.19
C ASN A 232 -12.25 -5.72 26.47
N LEU A 233 -11.97 -6.61 27.43
CA LEU A 233 -12.90 -7.67 27.83
C LEU A 233 -14.22 -7.12 28.42
N PHE A 234 -14.14 -6.05 29.21
CA PHE A 234 -15.31 -5.37 29.76
C PHE A 234 -16.15 -4.69 28.66
N LEU A 235 -15.52 -3.94 27.76
CA LEU A 235 -16.18 -3.27 26.64
C LEU A 235 -16.81 -4.29 25.68
N ASP A 236 -16.13 -5.40 25.38
CA ASP A 236 -16.67 -6.48 24.56
C ASP A 236 -17.89 -7.16 25.20
N PHE A 237 -17.88 -7.34 26.53
CA PHE A 237 -19.03 -7.86 27.26
C PHE A 237 -20.22 -6.90 27.22
N ILE A 238 -20.00 -5.60 27.49
CA ILE A 238 -21.04 -4.58 27.45
C ILE A 238 -21.60 -4.43 26.02
N PHE A 239 -20.74 -4.42 25.00
CA PHE A 239 -21.15 -4.36 23.60
C PHE A 239 -22.06 -5.55 23.24
N LYS A 240 -21.62 -6.79 23.50
CA LYS A 240 -22.42 -8.00 23.23
C LYS A 240 -23.74 -8.03 24.00
N LEU A 241 -23.75 -7.55 25.25
CA LEU A 241 -24.98 -7.45 26.04
C LEU A 241 -25.95 -6.44 25.42
N LEU A 242 -25.46 -5.28 24.98
CA LEU A 242 -26.28 -4.25 24.33
C LEU A 242 -26.81 -4.69 22.95
N THR A 243 -26.00 -5.37 22.13
CA THR A 243 -26.46 -5.89 20.83
C THR A 243 -27.55 -6.95 21.03
N ALA A 244 -27.29 -7.95 21.87
CA ALA A 244 -28.23 -9.04 22.12
C ALA A 244 -29.53 -8.58 22.80
N ALA A 245 -29.45 -7.67 23.77
CA ALA A 245 -30.62 -7.25 24.55
C ALA A 245 -31.50 -6.19 23.87
N ARG A 246 -31.01 -5.51 22.82
CA ARG A 246 -31.75 -4.39 22.20
C ARG A 246 -31.78 -4.43 20.67
N TRP A 247 -30.64 -4.64 20.04
CA TRP A 247 -30.53 -4.53 18.58
C TRP A 247 -30.97 -5.80 17.86
N ASP A 248 -30.55 -6.97 18.33
CA ASP A 248 -30.85 -8.25 17.65
C ASP A 248 -32.36 -8.55 17.60
N SER A 249 -33.12 -8.08 18.60
CA SER A 249 -34.59 -8.13 18.58
C SER A 249 -35.18 -7.23 17.49
N LEU A 250 -34.73 -5.99 17.37
CA LEU A 250 -35.18 -5.06 16.33
C LEU A 250 -34.78 -5.54 14.93
N TYR A 251 -33.58 -6.09 14.79
CA TYR A 251 -33.07 -6.64 13.53
C TYR A 251 -33.92 -7.84 13.10
N THR A 252 -34.29 -8.71 14.05
CA THR A 252 -35.21 -9.82 13.81
C THR A 252 -36.62 -9.34 13.46
N GLU A 253 -37.13 -8.31 14.14
CA GLU A 253 -38.43 -7.64 13.88
C GLU A 253 -38.48 -7.07 12.45
N CYS A 254 -37.52 -6.22 12.08
CA CYS A 254 -37.48 -5.53 10.79
C CYS A 254 -37.26 -6.50 9.61
N VAL A 255 -36.45 -7.55 9.79
CA VAL A 255 -36.15 -8.51 8.71
C VAL A 255 -37.25 -9.59 8.59
N GLY A 256 -37.92 -9.94 9.69
CA GLY A 256 -38.92 -11.02 9.74
C GLY A 256 -38.34 -12.43 9.95
N LYS A 257 -37.05 -12.54 10.30
CA LYS A 257 -36.34 -13.79 10.60
C LYS A 257 -35.19 -13.53 11.60
N PRO A 258 -34.75 -14.51 12.40
CA PRO A 258 -33.63 -14.34 13.32
C PRO A 258 -32.40 -13.74 12.62
N THR A 259 -32.02 -12.53 13.03
CA THR A 259 -30.95 -11.72 12.41
C THR A 259 -30.31 -10.88 13.52
N SER A 260 -28.97 -10.81 13.55
CA SER A 260 -28.23 -10.02 14.57
C SER A 260 -27.47 -8.83 13.96
N LEU A 261 -27.12 -7.87 14.82
CA LEU A 261 -26.37 -6.67 14.45
C LEU A 261 -25.00 -6.99 13.84
N CYS A 262 -24.20 -7.83 14.49
CA CYS A 262 -22.86 -8.14 13.97
C CYS A 262 -22.89 -9.03 12.71
N GLU A 263 -23.89 -9.90 12.56
CA GLU A 263 -24.02 -10.78 11.39
C GLU A 263 -24.41 -10.00 10.12
N THR A 264 -24.96 -8.80 10.27
CA THR A 264 -25.34 -7.92 9.16
C THR A 264 -24.23 -6.91 8.87
N ILE A 265 -23.81 -6.13 9.86
CA ILE A 265 -22.69 -5.18 9.74
C ILE A 265 -21.38 -5.86 9.32
N GLY A 266 -21.12 -7.09 9.80
CA GLY A 266 -19.93 -7.86 9.43
C GLY A 266 -19.87 -8.28 7.96
N LYS A 267 -20.95 -8.13 7.18
CA LYS A 267 -21.01 -8.42 5.74
C LYS A 267 -20.64 -7.22 4.85
N ALA A 268 -20.23 -6.08 5.41
CA ALA A 268 -19.84 -4.91 4.62
C ALA A 268 -18.63 -5.19 3.72
N ASP A 269 -18.78 -4.90 2.43
CA ASP A 269 -17.77 -5.13 1.39
C ASP A 269 -16.52 -4.28 1.63
N ILE A 270 -16.69 -3.05 2.13
CA ILE A 270 -15.60 -2.12 2.45
C ILE A 270 -15.89 -1.36 3.76
N TRP A 271 -14.87 -1.26 4.61
CA TRP A 271 -14.85 -0.44 5.82
C TRP A 271 -13.91 0.76 5.61
N LEU A 272 -14.48 1.92 5.28
CA LEU A 272 -13.79 3.21 5.23
C LEU A 272 -13.60 3.75 6.65
N ILE A 273 -12.45 3.42 7.26
CA ILE A 273 -12.06 3.92 8.57
C ILE A 273 -11.52 5.35 8.42
N ARG A 274 -12.16 6.34 9.07
CA ARG A 274 -11.81 7.77 8.99
C ARG A 274 -10.61 8.18 9.84
N THR A 275 -9.58 7.34 9.84
CA THR A 275 -8.24 7.62 10.36
C THR A 275 -7.19 7.07 9.39
N TYR A 276 -5.91 7.32 9.67
CA TYR A 276 -4.81 7.06 8.75
C TYR A 276 -3.53 6.69 9.51
N TRP A 277 -2.61 5.99 8.84
CA TRP A 277 -1.45 5.34 9.47
C TRP A 277 -0.40 6.32 10.02
N ASP A 278 -0.43 7.58 9.57
CA ASP A 278 0.38 8.69 10.08
C ASP A 278 -0.11 9.19 11.45
N PHE A 279 -1.37 8.90 11.80
CA PHE A 279 -2.03 9.28 13.04
C PHE A 279 -2.14 8.11 14.03
N GLU A 280 -2.57 6.94 13.57
CA GLU A 280 -2.87 5.73 14.36
C GLU A 280 -1.65 4.99 14.93
N TYR A 281 -1.91 4.03 15.84
CA TYR A 281 -0.90 3.07 16.31
C TYR A 281 -0.81 1.81 15.42
N PRO A 282 0.35 1.11 15.37
CA PRO A 282 0.51 -0.10 14.56
C PRO A 282 -0.46 -1.23 14.94
N ARG A 283 -1.25 -1.71 13.97
CA ARG A 283 -2.16 -2.86 14.13
C ARG A 283 -2.30 -3.68 12.84
N PRO A 284 -2.63 -4.98 12.91
CA PRO A 284 -3.01 -5.76 11.73
C PRO A 284 -4.22 -5.17 11.01
N LEU A 285 -4.22 -5.21 9.68
CA LEU A 285 -5.32 -4.70 8.84
C LEU A 285 -5.93 -5.84 8.02
N LEU A 286 -7.24 -5.75 7.74
CA LEU A 286 -7.94 -6.63 6.80
C LEU A 286 -8.06 -5.95 5.43
N PRO A 287 -8.09 -6.70 4.30
CA PRO A 287 -8.11 -6.10 2.96
C PRO A 287 -9.26 -5.14 2.68
N ASN A 288 -10.45 -5.40 3.22
CA ASN A 288 -11.63 -4.55 3.10
C ASN A 288 -11.60 -3.31 4.03
N PHE A 289 -10.67 -3.22 4.99
CA PHE A 289 -10.52 -2.05 5.86
C PHE A 289 -9.58 -1.02 5.21
N LYS A 290 -10.17 0.07 4.69
CA LYS A 290 -9.45 1.19 4.08
C LYS A 290 -9.38 2.36 5.03
N PHE A 291 -8.16 2.76 5.37
CA PHE A 291 -7.89 3.92 6.20
C PHE A 291 -7.88 5.16 5.31
N VAL A 292 -8.78 6.11 5.62
CA VAL A 292 -9.11 7.30 4.82
C VAL A 292 -9.30 8.54 5.71
N GLY A 293 -8.40 8.74 6.67
CA GLY A 293 -8.28 9.99 7.40
C GLY A 293 -7.95 11.17 6.48
N GLY A 294 -8.41 12.38 6.82
CA GLY A 294 -8.07 13.62 6.11
C GLY A 294 -8.74 13.85 4.76
N LEU A 295 -9.78 13.09 4.37
CA LEU A 295 -10.50 13.25 3.10
C LEU A 295 -10.99 14.70 2.83
N HIS A 296 -11.36 15.43 3.89
CA HIS A 296 -11.89 16.79 3.81
C HIS A 296 -10.80 17.88 3.67
N CYS A 297 -9.53 17.55 3.91
CA CYS A 297 -8.42 18.52 3.86
C CYS A 297 -8.16 19.00 2.43
N LYS A 298 -8.02 20.32 2.24
CA LYS A 298 -7.85 20.94 0.91
C LYS A 298 -6.82 22.08 0.97
N PRO A 299 -6.14 22.43 -0.14
CA PRO A 299 -5.33 23.63 -0.21
C PRO A 299 -6.14 24.87 0.22
N ALA A 300 -5.51 25.78 0.96
CA ALA A 300 -6.18 26.97 1.47
C ALA A 300 -6.65 27.90 0.33
N LYS A 301 -7.88 28.40 0.46
CA LYS A 301 -8.46 29.41 -0.43
C LYS A 301 -8.23 30.83 0.12
N PRO A 302 -8.29 31.88 -0.73
CA PRO A 302 -8.25 33.26 -0.27
C PRO A 302 -9.35 33.56 0.75
N LEU A 303 -9.00 34.24 1.85
CA LEU A 303 -9.95 34.60 2.90
C LEU A 303 -10.87 35.75 2.46
N PRO A 304 -12.07 35.91 3.06
CA PRO A 304 -12.90 37.09 2.88
C PRO A 304 -12.14 38.36 3.28
N LYS A 305 -12.27 39.44 2.50
CA LYS A 305 -11.41 40.63 2.64
C LYS A 305 -11.30 41.19 4.06
N GLU A 306 -12.40 41.30 4.81
CA GLU A 306 -12.35 41.82 6.19
C GLU A 306 -11.62 40.89 7.17
N MET A 307 -11.64 39.58 6.90
CA MET A 307 -10.90 38.57 7.66
C MET A 307 -9.41 38.65 7.29
N GLU A 308 -9.10 38.75 5.99
CA GLU A 308 -7.74 38.98 5.48
C GLU A 308 -7.11 40.26 6.06
N ASP A 309 -7.82 41.40 6.00
CA ASP A 309 -7.36 42.68 6.56
C ASP A 309 -7.05 42.56 8.07
N PHE A 310 -7.85 41.81 8.82
CA PHE A 310 -7.60 41.54 10.24
C PHE A 310 -6.40 40.61 10.46
N VAL A 311 -6.26 39.56 9.66
CA VAL A 311 -5.12 38.63 9.70
C VAL A 311 -3.82 39.35 9.34
N GLN A 312 -3.81 40.23 8.34
CA GLN A 312 -2.65 41.04 7.97
C GLN A 312 -2.30 42.08 9.04
N SER A 313 -3.29 42.59 9.79
CA SER A 313 -3.06 43.49 10.94
C SER A 313 -2.30 42.86 12.12
N SER A 314 -1.95 41.57 12.06
CA SER A 314 -1.12 40.91 13.07
C SER A 314 0.37 41.21 12.97
N GLY A 315 0.84 41.89 11.90
CA GLY A 315 2.27 42.05 11.66
C GLY A 315 3.00 40.71 11.65
N ASP A 316 4.19 40.66 12.27
CA ASP A 316 5.04 39.47 12.31
C ASP A 316 4.66 38.46 13.41
N ASP A 317 3.91 38.90 14.43
CA ASP A 317 3.46 38.05 15.54
C ASP A 317 2.60 36.86 15.05
N GLY A 318 1.82 37.09 13.99
CA GLY A 318 0.96 36.10 13.35
C GLY A 318 -0.39 35.92 14.04
N ILE A 319 -1.06 34.82 13.70
CA ILE A 319 -2.43 34.53 14.16
C ILE A 319 -2.56 33.23 14.95
N VAL A 320 -3.52 33.23 15.87
CA VAL A 320 -4.06 32.04 16.54
C VAL A 320 -5.44 31.75 15.98
N VAL A 321 -5.66 30.50 15.57
CA VAL A 321 -6.99 29.99 15.21
C VAL A 321 -7.55 29.26 16.43
N PHE A 322 -8.81 29.51 16.80
CA PHE A 322 -9.45 28.82 17.91
C PHE A 322 -10.84 28.30 17.53
N SER A 323 -11.02 26.98 17.58
CA SER A 323 -12.29 26.30 17.35
C SER A 323 -12.49 25.10 18.27
N LEU A 324 -13.65 25.01 18.92
CA LEU A 324 -14.10 23.83 19.68
C LEU A 324 -15.01 22.91 18.82
N GLY A 325 -14.85 22.95 17.50
CA GLY A 325 -15.59 22.13 16.55
C GLY A 325 -17.00 22.64 16.25
N SER A 326 -17.79 21.82 15.56
CA SER A 326 -19.14 22.18 15.09
C SER A 326 -20.20 22.17 16.21
N MET A 327 -20.09 21.22 17.14
CA MET A 327 -21.09 20.97 18.18
C MET A 327 -21.05 21.98 19.33
N VAL A 328 -19.86 22.38 19.79
CA VAL A 328 -19.70 23.31 20.93
C VAL A 328 -19.76 24.75 20.44
N LYS A 329 -20.92 25.39 20.62
CA LYS A 329 -21.18 26.77 20.13
C LYS A 329 -20.71 27.86 21.09
N ASN A 330 -20.77 27.61 22.39
CA ASN A 330 -20.47 28.58 23.43
C ASN A 330 -19.83 27.91 24.67
N LEU A 331 -19.52 28.73 25.67
CA LEU A 331 -18.96 28.35 26.96
C LEU A 331 -19.68 29.13 28.07
N THR A 332 -19.61 28.67 29.31
CA THR A 332 -20.05 29.48 30.46
C THR A 332 -19.31 30.83 30.50
N LYS A 333 -20.01 31.88 30.96
CA LYS A 333 -19.48 33.26 30.99
C LYS A 333 -18.13 33.36 31.70
N GLU A 334 -17.96 32.63 32.81
CA GLU A 334 -16.70 32.54 33.55
C GLU A 334 -15.57 31.96 32.68
N ARG A 335 -15.75 30.76 32.10
CA ARG A 335 -14.73 30.10 31.28
C ARG A 335 -14.42 30.92 30.02
N ALA A 336 -15.43 31.53 29.41
CA ALA A 336 -15.28 32.42 28.26
C ALA A 336 -14.46 33.68 28.61
N ASN A 337 -14.68 34.28 29.79
CA ASN A 337 -13.90 35.41 30.29
C ASN A 337 -12.45 35.01 30.63
N THR A 338 -12.23 33.85 31.26
CA THR A 338 -10.88 33.31 31.54
C THR A 338 -10.07 33.10 30.26
N ILE A 339 -10.72 32.51 29.24
CA ILE A 339 -10.14 32.33 27.91
C ILE A 339 -9.84 33.68 27.24
N ALA A 340 -10.82 34.58 27.17
CA ALA A 340 -10.65 35.87 26.51
C ALA A 340 -9.56 36.73 27.17
N SER A 341 -9.42 36.63 28.49
CA SER A 341 -8.31 37.22 29.25
C SER A 341 -6.94 36.66 28.82
N ALA A 342 -6.82 35.36 28.61
CA ALA A 342 -5.57 34.73 28.16
C ALA A 342 -5.22 35.13 26.71
N LEU A 343 -6.21 35.07 25.83
CA LEU A 343 -6.08 35.50 24.43
C LEU A 343 -5.72 36.99 24.31
N GLY A 344 -6.15 37.83 25.26
CA GLY A 344 -5.78 39.24 25.33
C GLY A 344 -4.36 39.53 25.85
N GLN A 345 -3.64 38.53 26.36
CA GLN A 345 -2.26 38.68 26.88
C GLN A 345 -1.18 38.35 25.85
N ILE A 346 -1.55 37.75 24.70
CA ILE A 346 -0.62 37.41 23.62
C ILE A 346 -0.65 38.49 22.51
N PRO A 347 0.47 38.75 21.82
CA PRO A 347 0.52 39.79 20.78
C PRO A 347 -0.19 39.39 19.48
N GLN A 348 -0.37 38.09 19.22
CA GLN A 348 -1.05 37.56 18.04
C GLN A 348 -2.48 38.10 17.89
N LYS A 349 -2.96 38.13 16.64
CA LYS A 349 -4.41 38.27 16.38
C LYS A 349 -5.08 36.92 16.53
N VAL A 350 -6.24 36.87 17.17
CA VAL A 350 -6.97 35.63 17.43
C VAL A 350 -8.28 35.63 16.66
N LEU A 351 -8.51 34.57 15.89
CA LEU A 351 -9.78 34.30 15.22
C LEU A 351 -10.47 33.14 15.94
N TRP A 352 -11.49 33.49 16.74
CA TRP A 352 -12.17 32.55 17.62
C TRP A 352 -13.57 32.24 17.11
N ARG A 353 -13.82 30.97 16.79
CA ARG A 353 -15.16 30.46 16.54
C ARG A 353 -15.93 30.35 17.86
N TYR A 354 -16.90 31.24 18.07
CA TYR A 354 -17.70 31.32 19.29
C TYR A 354 -19.02 32.06 19.00
N ALA A 355 -20.15 31.49 19.44
CA ALA A 355 -21.51 31.99 19.24
C ALA A 355 -22.28 32.16 20.57
N GLY A 356 -21.56 32.50 21.64
CA GLY A 356 -22.12 32.78 22.97
C GLY A 356 -22.20 34.27 23.30
N GLU A 357 -22.45 34.59 24.56
CA GLU A 357 -22.37 35.96 25.08
C GLU A 357 -20.94 36.50 24.92
N LYS A 358 -20.78 37.67 24.29
CA LYS A 358 -19.47 38.28 24.09
C LYS A 358 -18.74 38.44 25.44
N PRO A 359 -17.53 37.89 25.63
CA PRO A 359 -16.79 38.03 26.88
C PRO A 359 -16.50 39.49 27.23
N GLU A 360 -16.62 39.82 28.51
CA GLU A 360 -16.36 41.16 29.06
C GLU A 360 -14.87 41.49 29.01
N THR A 361 -14.01 40.47 29.09
CA THR A 361 -12.55 40.56 29.00
C THR A 361 -12.00 40.46 27.56
N LEU A 362 -12.85 40.53 26.53
CA LEU A 362 -12.43 40.39 25.14
C LEU A 362 -11.57 41.56 24.66
N ALA A 363 -10.27 41.32 24.49
CA ALA A 363 -9.30 42.31 24.04
C ALA A 363 -9.36 42.58 22.51
N PRO A 364 -8.93 43.77 22.03
CA PRO A 364 -9.00 44.15 20.61
C PRO A 364 -8.15 43.33 19.63
N ASN A 365 -7.28 42.44 20.12
CA ASN A 365 -6.55 41.48 19.28
C ASN A 365 -7.38 40.25 18.92
N THR A 366 -8.53 40.03 19.56
CA THR A 366 -9.39 38.85 19.34
C THR A 366 -10.69 39.24 18.62
N LYS A 367 -10.96 38.64 17.46
CA LYS A 367 -12.26 38.68 16.79
C LYS A 367 -13.00 37.36 16.99
N ILE A 368 -14.30 37.46 17.25
CA ILE A 368 -15.23 36.34 17.39
C ILE A 368 -16.07 36.20 16.12
N TYR A 369 -16.32 34.95 15.70
CA TYR A 369 -17.17 34.60 14.56
C TYR A 369 -18.07 33.39 14.88
N ASP A 370 -19.30 33.36 14.37
CA ASP A 370 -20.19 32.19 14.50
C ASP A 370 -19.62 30.95 13.78
N TRP A 371 -18.94 31.18 12.66
CA TRP A 371 -18.25 30.20 11.83
C TRP A 371 -16.99 30.80 11.22
N ILE A 372 -15.97 29.95 11.00
CA ILE A 372 -14.70 30.35 10.38
C ILE A 372 -14.34 29.38 9.24
N PRO A 373 -13.66 29.84 8.17
CA PRO A 373 -13.10 28.95 7.15
C PRO A 373 -11.84 28.26 7.71
N GLN A 374 -12.04 27.26 8.58
CA GLN A 374 -10.99 26.68 9.42
C GLN A 374 -9.81 26.13 8.61
N ASN A 375 -10.07 25.33 7.56
CA ASN A 375 -9.06 24.84 6.63
C ASN A 375 -8.20 25.98 6.03
N ASP A 376 -8.85 27.06 5.59
CA ASP A 376 -8.17 28.15 4.88
C ASP A 376 -7.37 29.03 5.83
N LEU A 377 -7.85 29.22 7.06
CA LEU A 377 -7.10 29.86 8.14
C LEU A 377 -5.92 29.01 8.61
N LEU A 378 -6.08 27.70 8.74
CA LEU A 378 -4.97 26.82 9.14
C LEU A 378 -3.86 26.80 8.08
N GLY A 379 -4.20 26.80 6.79
CA GLY A 379 -3.25 26.94 5.70
C GLY A 379 -2.77 28.37 5.41
N HIS A 380 -3.18 29.37 6.20
CA HIS A 380 -2.74 30.74 6.00
C HIS A 380 -1.31 30.97 6.56
N PRO A 381 -0.35 31.57 5.81
CA PRO A 381 1.06 31.67 6.22
C PRO A 381 1.35 32.41 7.53
N LYS A 382 0.39 33.20 8.06
CA LYS A 382 0.52 33.86 9.37
C LYS A 382 0.12 32.98 10.56
N THR A 383 -0.47 31.81 10.36
CA THR A 383 -0.95 30.95 11.45
C THR A 383 0.20 30.34 12.23
N LYS A 384 0.14 30.48 13.56
CA LYS A 384 1.19 30.00 14.48
C LYS A 384 0.78 28.78 15.29
N VAL A 385 -0.49 28.73 15.70
CA VAL A 385 -1.01 27.67 16.58
C VAL A 385 -2.53 27.55 16.43
N PHE A 386 -3.02 26.31 16.55
CA PHE A 386 -4.44 25.99 16.59
C PHE A 386 -4.86 25.59 18.01
N VAL A 387 -5.73 26.39 18.63
CA VAL A 387 -6.41 26.00 19.87
C VAL A 387 -7.63 25.17 19.49
N THR A 388 -7.66 23.91 19.93
CA THR A 388 -8.62 22.93 19.44
C THR A 388 -9.12 21.99 20.52
N HIS A 389 -10.40 21.63 20.44
CA HIS A 389 -10.94 20.51 21.22
C HIS A 389 -10.36 19.12 20.85
N GLY A 390 -9.58 18.99 19.78
CA GLY A 390 -9.01 17.69 19.36
C GLY A 390 -9.96 16.77 18.59
N GLY A 391 -11.11 17.27 18.13
CA GLY A 391 -11.98 16.51 17.23
C GLY A 391 -11.30 16.20 15.90
N THR A 392 -11.41 14.94 15.45
CA THR A 392 -10.62 14.35 14.36
C THR A 392 -10.51 15.22 13.08
N ASN A 393 -11.58 15.84 12.60
CA ASN A 393 -11.55 16.63 11.36
C ASN A 393 -10.58 17.83 11.45
N GLY A 394 -10.71 18.66 12.50
CA GLY A 394 -9.86 19.83 12.67
C GLY A 394 -8.40 19.47 12.97
N LEU A 395 -8.18 18.30 13.59
CA LEU A 395 -6.85 17.76 13.83
C LEU A 395 -6.17 17.33 12.52
N TYR A 396 -6.90 16.70 11.59
CA TYR A 396 -6.37 16.41 10.25
C TYR A 396 -6.10 17.67 9.42
N GLU A 397 -6.92 18.73 9.53
CA GLU A 397 -6.63 20.02 8.89
C GLU A 397 -5.34 20.64 9.44
N ALA A 398 -5.14 20.56 10.77
CA ALA A 398 -3.92 21.04 11.41
C ALA A 398 -2.68 20.24 10.98
N ILE A 399 -2.76 18.91 10.92
CA ILE A 399 -1.69 18.05 10.36
C ILE A 399 -1.38 18.44 8.91
N TYR A 400 -2.42 18.56 8.07
CA TYR A 400 -2.27 18.84 6.64
C TYR A 400 -1.60 20.19 6.37
N HIS A 401 -1.96 21.23 7.13
CA HIS A 401 -1.41 22.58 6.99
C HIS A 401 -0.17 22.86 7.85
N GLY A 402 0.28 21.88 8.62
CA GLY A 402 1.50 21.99 9.41
C GLY A 402 1.34 22.70 10.78
N VAL A 403 0.12 22.94 11.27
CA VAL A 403 -0.11 23.82 12.43
C VAL A 403 -0.03 23.05 13.76
N PRO A 404 0.85 23.44 14.72
CA PRO A 404 0.91 22.82 16.04
C PRO A 404 -0.28 23.24 16.92
N MET A 405 -0.58 22.44 17.95
CA MET A 405 -1.86 22.52 18.67
C MET A 405 -1.77 22.77 20.19
N VAL A 406 -2.72 23.56 20.71
CA VAL A 406 -3.10 23.56 22.13
C VAL A 406 -4.43 22.82 22.25
N GLY A 407 -4.39 21.61 22.80
CA GLY A 407 -5.55 20.74 22.97
C GLY A 407 -6.34 21.05 24.24
N LEU A 408 -7.64 21.28 24.08
CA LEU A 408 -8.65 21.46 25.14
C LEU A 408 -9.74 20.38 25.00
N PRO A 409 -9.43 19.08 25.22
CA PRO A 409 -10.38 18.00 24.98
C PRO A 409 -11.59 18.08 25.91
N LEU A 410 -12.78 17.77 25.38
CA LEU A 410 -14.07 17.95 26.04
C LEU A 410 -14.84 16.64 26.21
N PHE A 411 -14.89 15.79 25.18
CA PHE A 411 -15.63 14.52 25.19
C PHE A 411 -15.22 13.56 24.05
N GLY A 412 -15.61 12.29 24.14
CA GLY A 412 -15.44 11.31 23.06
C GLY A 412 -13.97 10.96 22.77
N ASP A 413 -13.60 10.92 21.49
CA ASP A 413 -12.26 10.59 20.98
C ASP A 413 -11.20 11.68 21.25
N GLN A 414 -11.62 12.87 21.68
CA GLN A 414 -10.79 14.08 21.74
C GLN A 414 -9.53 13.96 22.60
N SER A 415 -9.63 13.41 23.80
CA SER A 415 -8.48 13.23 24.72
C SER A 415 -7.45 12.26 24.16
N ASP A 416 -7.92 11.23 23.46
CA ASP A 416 -7.10 10.22 22.80
C ASP A 416 -6.35 10.86 21.62
N ASN A 417 -7.08 11.58 20.76
CA ASN A 417 -6.50 12.26 19.59
C ASN A 417 -5.42 13.29 19.97
N ILE A 418 -5.65 14.08 21.02
CA ILE A 418 -4.64 15.04 21.50
C ILE A 418 -3.43 14.30 22.09
N ASN A 419 -3.63 13.15 22.76
CA ASN A 419 -2.52 12.34 23.26
C ASN A 419 -1.64 11.80 22.12
N HIS A 420 -2.23 11.32 21.02
CA HIS A 420 -1.51 10.94 19.81
C HIS A 420 -0.65 12.09 19.23
N MET A 421 -1.13 13.34 19.27
CA MET A 421 -0.36 14.49 18.80
C MET A 421 0.69 14.96 19.80
N LYS A 422 0.43 14.80 21.11
CA LYS A 422 1.38 15.09 22.18
C LYS A 422 2.58 14.15 22.17
N THR A 423 2.37 12.84 21.97
CA THR A 423 3.48 11.87 21.86
C THR A 423 4.34 12.12 20.62
N LYS A 424 3.76 12.70 19.56
CA LYS A 424 4.46 13.12 18.34
C LYS A 424 5.11 14.51 18.43
N GLY A 425 5.03 15.17 19.60
CA GLY A 425 5.62 16.51 19.79
C GLY A 425 4.94 17.61 18.96
N ALA A 426 3.66 17.45 18.66
CA ALA A 426 2.87 18.39 17.83
C ALA A 426 1.71 19.06 18.61
N ALA A 427 1.47 18.67 19.86
CA ALA A 427 0.47 19.28 20.72
C ALA A 427 0.86 19.34 22.20
N VAL A 428 0.33 20.34 22.90
CA VAL A 428 0.20 20.35 24.38
C VAL A 428 -1.26 20.11 24.76
N THR A 429 -1.52 19.69 26.00
CA THR A 429 -2.88 19.39 26.49
C THR A 429 -3.17 20.18 27.76
N LEU A 430 -4.33 20.83 27.79
CA LEU A 430 -4.86 21.57 28.93
C LEU A 430 -6.27 21.07 29.29
N ASP A 431 -6.64 21.18 30.55
CA ASP A 431 -7.98 20.87 31.04
C ASP A 431 -8.79 22.17 31.16
N LEU A 432 -9.80 22.33 30.30
CA LEU A 432 -10.64 23.53 30.21
C LEU A 432 -11.23 24.00 31.57
N ASN A 433 -11.51 23.05 32.46
CA ASN A 433 -12.14 23.33 33.75
C ASN A 433 -11.14 23.68 34.84
N LYS A 434 -9.87 23.25 34.71
CA LYS A 434 -8.82 23.49 35.71
C LYS A 434 -7.94 24.69 35.39
N ILE A 435 -7.79 25.05 34.12
CA ILE A 435 -6.92 26.17 33.73
C ILE A 435 -7.41 27.53 34.23
N ASP A 436 -6.45 28.38 34.59
CA ASP A 436 -6.63 29.82 34.70
C ASP A 436 -6.19 30.56 33.41
N SER A 437 -6.21 31.89 33.45
CA SER A 437 -5.80 32.71 32.31
C SER A 437 -4.30 32.63 32.01
N LYS A 438 -3.45 32.34 33.00
CA LYS A 438 -1.99 32.23 32.84
C LYS A 438 -1.60 30.89 32.24
N ASP A 439 -2.27 29.80 32.62
CA ASP A 439 -2.00 28.47 32.08
C ASP A 439 -2.17 28.43 30.56
N LEU A 440 -3.25 29.03 30.04
CA LEU A 440 -3.49 29.12 28.60
C LEU A 440 -2.51 30.09 27.91
N THR A 441 -2.22 31.25 28.51
CA THR A 441 -1.19 32.18 28.00
C THR A 441 0.18 31.50 27.93
N GLN A 442 0.55 30.72 28.95
CA GLN A 442 1.82 29.99 29.00
C GLN A 442 1.85 28.90 27.93
N ALA A 443 0.82 28.06 27.81
CA ALA A 443 0.77 27.01 26.80
C ALA A 443 0.79 27.56 25.36
N LEU A 444 0.13 28.70 25.12
CA LEU A 444 0.19 29.41 23.83
C LEU A 444 1.61 29.91 23.56
N ASN A 445 2.25 30.58 24.51
CA ASN A 445 3.63 31.02 24.39
C ASN A 445 4.60 29.85 24.22
N ASP A 446 4.40 28.74 24.90
CA ASP A 446 5.22 27.53 24.78
C ASP A 446 5.09 26.95 23.37
N VAL A 447 3.87 26.78 22.84
CA VAL A 447 3.69 26.24 21.47
C VAL A 447 4.20 27.20 20.39
N ILE A 448 3.94 28.50 20.53
CA ILE A 448 4.35 29.52 19.55
C ILE A 448 5.87 29.70 19.52
N ASN A 449 6.53 29.68 20.68
CA ASN A 449 7.96 30.00 20.77
C ASN A 449 8.88 28.76 20.82
N ASN A 450 8.36 27.56 21.09
CA ASN A 450 9.18 26.34 21.11
C ASN A 450 9.50 25.86 19.68
N PRO A 451 10.78 25.88 19.27
CA PRO A 451 11.15 25.46 17.92
C PRO A 451 10.88 23.98 17.68
N SER A 452 10.90 23.11 18.69
CA SER A 452 10.65 21.67 18.49
C SER A 452 9.19 21.36 18.14
N LEU A 453 8.24 22.02 18.81
CA LEU A 453 6.80 21.89 18.53
C LEU A 453 6.43 22.50 17.18
N SER A 454 7.08 23.59 16.77
CA SER A 454 6.88 24.19 15.45
C SER A 454 7.66 23.49 14.34
N GLN A 455 8.78 22.81 14.61
CA GLN A 455 9.58 22.07 13.61
C GLN A 455 9.00 20.71 13.24
N CYS A 456 8.33 20.01 14.18
CA CYS A 456 7.62 18.76 13.87
C CYS A 456 6.48 18.96 12.85
N VAL A 457 6.03 20.20 12.62
CA VAL A 457 4.77 20.47 11.91
C VAL A 457 4.91 21.59 10.84
N THR A 458 5.70 22.66 11.09
CA THR A 458 5.69 23.95 10.33
C THR A 458 7.06 24.44 9.82
N THR A 459 8.02 23.54 9.58
CA THR A 459 9.38 23.78 9.01
C THR A 459 10.54 24.01 9.98
N GLY A 460 11.76 23.73 9.51
CA GLY A 460 12.99 23.76 10.30
C GLY A 460 14.25 24.14 9.53
N LYS A 461 15.35 24.33 10.27
CA LYS A 461 16.69 24.60 9.71
C LYS A 461 17.34 23.29 9.30
N ILE A 462 17.54 23.07 8.01
CA ILE A 462 18.02 21.79 7.49
C ILE A 462 19.41 21.99 6.88
N LEU A 463 20.41 21.41 7.53
CA LEU A 463 21.77 21.33 7.01
C LEU A 463 21.84 20.13 6.06
N VAL A 464 22.22 20.39 4.81
CA VAL A 464 22.31 19.40 3.75
C VAL A 464 23.74 19.34 3.25
N TRP A 465 24.35 18.16 3.32
CA TRP A 465 25.65 17.91 2.71
C TRP A 465 25.44 17.05 1.46
N PRO A 466 25.18 17.64 0.28
CA PRO A 466 25.04 16.88 -0.95
C PRO A 466 26.35 16.21 -1.35
N ALA A 467 26.22 15.00 -1.91
CA ALA A 467 27.16 14.56 -2.94
C ALA A 467 26.80 15.24 -4.26
N ASP A 468 27.79 15.48 -5.12
CA ASP A 468 27.60 16.07 -6.44
C ASP A 468 26.82 15.15 -7.40
N PHE A 469 26.56 15.61 -8.62
CA PHE A 469 25.83 14.85 -9.66
C PHE A 469 24.36 14.55 -9.29
N SER A 470 23.91 13.29 -9.36
CA SER A 470 22.50 12.89 -9.17
C SER A 470 21.97 13.16 -7.77
N HIS A 471 22.84 13.05 -6.77
CA HIS A 471 22.52 13.33 -5.37
C HIS A 471 22.15 14.78 -5.17
N TRP A 472 22.87 15.67 -5.85
CA TRP A 472 22.52 17.07 -5.87
C TRP A 472 21.10 17.28 -6.45
N LEU A 473 20.66 16.55 -7.48
CA LEU A 473 19.30 16.72 -8.06
C LEU A 473 18.19 16.09 -7.19
N ASN A 474 18.42 14.90 -6.64
CA ASN A 474 17.46 14.24 -5.74
C ASN A 474 17.27 15.05 -4.46
N ILE A 475 18.39 15.46 -3.84
CA ILE A 475 18.33 16.29 -2.65
C ILE A 475 17.91 17.71 -2.99
N LYS A 476 18.18 18.25 -4.20
CA LYS A 476 17.59 19.52 -4.64
C LYS A 476 16.08 19.43 -4.77
N THR A 477 15.50 18.31 -5.19
CA THR A 477 14.03 18.14 -5.24
C THR A 477 13.44 18.17 -3.82
N ILE A 478 14.13 17.54 -2.86
CA ILE A 478 13.76 17.59 -1.44
C ILE A 478 13.96 19.02 -0.89
N ILE A 479 15.09 19.67 -1.17
CA ILE A 479 15.40 21.07 -0.80
C ILE A 479 14.37 22.03 -1.39
N ASP A 480 13.99 21.90 -2.65
CA ASP A 480 13.01 22.74 -3.33
C ASP A 480 11.61 22.53 -2.70
N GLY A 481 11.24 21.28 -2.40
CA GLY A 481 10.01 20.97 -1.68
C GLY A 481 10.00 21.45 -0.22
N LEU A 482 11.18 21.47 0.43
CA LEU A 482 11.39 22.01 1.76
C LEU A 482 11.33 23.55 1.74
N ILE A 483 12.01 24.22 0.80
CA ILE A 483 11.96 25.68 0.60
C ILE A 483 10.54 26.11 0.24
N ALA A 484 9.86 25.41 -0.65
CA ALA A 484 8.46 25.69 -1.04
C ALA A 484 7.48 25.51 0.14
N LYS A 485 7.82 24.67 1.11
CA LYS A 485 7.09 24.54 2.39
C LYS A 485 7.51 25.57 3.45
N GLY A 486 8.62 26.29 3.26
CA GLY A 486 9.12 27.35 4.15
C GLY A 486 10.42 27.03 4.93
N HIS A 487 11.04 25.86 4.73
CA HIS A 487 12.23 25.43 5.46
C HIS A 487 13.47 26.24 5.07
N ASN A 488 14.32 26.55 6.06
CA ASN A 488 15.55 27.31 5.87
C ASN A 488 16.74 26.36 5.69
N VAL A 489 17.09 26.11 4.44
CA VAL A 489 18.11 25.11 4.05
C VAL A 489 19.50 25.74 3.97
N THR A 490 20.52 25.03 4.47
CA THR A 490 21.94 25.34 4.24
C THR A 490 22.62 24.15 3.58
N VAL A 491 23.33 24.37 2.47
CA VAL A 491 23.97 23.37 1.62
C VAL A 491 25.50 23.49 1.71
N VAL A 492 26.22 22.38 1.87
CA VAL A 492 27.70 22.36 1.98
C VAL A 492 28.32 21.66 0.77
N THR A 493 29.27 22.29 0.06
CA THR A 493 29.91 21.73 -1.15
C THR A 493 31.41 22.04 -1.23
N PHE A 494 32.12 21.53 -2.25
CA PHE A 494 33.56 21.73 -2.47
C PHE A 494 33.87 22.67 -3.64
N SER A 495 35.00 23.39 -3.59
CA SER A 495 35.34 24.40 -4.61
C SER A 495 35.67 23.88 -6.01
N SER A 496 36.05 22.60 -6.14
CA SER A 496 36.30 21.96 -7.44
C SER A 496 35.10 21.20 -8.01
N THR A 497 33.90 21.35 -7.41
CA THR A 497 32.64 20.72 -7.87
C THR A 497 32.45 20.81 -9.38
N PRO A 498 32.37 19.69 -10.12
CA PRO A 498 32.25 19.74 -11.56
C PRO A 498 30.89 20.24 -12.06
N PHE A 499 29.79 20.03 -11.31
CA PHE A 499 28.42 20.22 -11.79
C PHE A 499 27.52 21.17 -10.96
N MET A 500 27.80 21.45 -9.68
CA MET A 500 27.06 22.51 -8.97
C MET A 500 27.47 23.89 -9.48
N LYS A 501 26.48 24.71 -9.86
CA LYS A 501 26.65 26.14 -10.08
C LYS A 501 26.80 26.86 -8.74
N THR A 502 28.00 27.36 -8.45
CA THR A 502 28.33 28.07 -7.19
C THR A 502 28.11 29.58 -7.30
N ASP A 503 27.64 30.05 -8.46
CA ASP A 503 27.60 31.45 -8.90
C ASP A 503 26.18 32.05 -8.97
N GLN A 504 25.13 31.31 -8.58
CA GLN A 504 23.72 31.74 -8.67
C GLN A 504 22.98 31.69 -7.33
N SER A 505 22.05 32.64 -7.12
CA SER A 505 21.19 32.71 -5.92
C SER A 505 20.14 31.60 -5.94
N MET A 506 20.40 30.48 -5.26
CA MET A 506 19.63 29.24 -5.39
C MET A 506 18.54 29.00 -4.31
N GLY A 507 18.13 30.02 -3.55
CA GLY A 507 17.02 29.92 -2.58
C GLY A 507 17.35 29.23 -1.24
N TYR A 508 18.55 28.66 -1.11
CA TYR A 508 19.14 28.14 0.13
C TYR A 508 20.50 28.80 0.38
N LYS A 509 21.02 28.73 1.61
CA LYS A 509 22.38 29.22 1.94
C LYS A 509 23.44 28.21 1.45
N LEU A 510 24.51 28.65 0.80
CA LEU A 510 25.60 27.77 0.35
C LEU A 510 26.90 28.03 1.12
N GLU A 511 27.55 26.97 1.61
CA GLU A 511 28.87 26.95 2.26
C GLU A 511 29.85 26.16 1.37
N ILE A 512 31.00 26.75 1.00
CA ILE A 512 31.95 26.15 0.06
C ILE A 512 33.30 25.87 0.74
N ILE A 513 33.68 24.59 0.80
CA ILE A 513 34.94 24.10 1.34
C ILE A 513 36.00 24.07 0.23
N GLN A 514 37.16 24.70 0.46
CA GLN A 514 38.22 24.78 -0.55
C GLN A 514 39.08 23.51 -0.60
N VAL A 515 39.39 23.01 -1.81
CA VAL A 515 40.17 21.77 -2.04
C VAL A 515 41.24 21.95 -3.13
N PRO A 516 42.35 21.19 -3.11
CA PRO A 516 43.57 21.50 -3.89
C PRO A 516 43.65 20.90 -5.31
N TYR A 517 42.65 20.17 -5.78
CA TYR A 517 42.66 19.47 -7.09
C TYR A 517 41.70 20.14 -8.09
N THR A 518 42.02 20.14 -9.38
CA THR A 518 41.15 20.70 -10.43
C THR A 518 40.21 19.65 -11.02
N LYS A 519 39.19 20.10 -11.77
CA LYS A 519 38.20 19.21 -12.43
C LYS A 519 38.87 18.22 -13.40
N GLN A 520 39.96 18.60 -14.06
CA GLN A 520 40.57 17.81 -15.13
C GLN A 520 41.48 16.69 -14.57
N ASP A 521 42.17 16.94 -13.46
CA ASP A 521 43.10 15.97 -12.83
C ASP A 521 42.41 14.64 -12.46
N ILE A 522 41.09 14.68 -12.26
CA ILE A 522 40.25 13.52 -11.89
C ILE A 522 39.96 12.62 -13.09
N VAL A 523 39.94 13.18 -14.32
CA VAL A 523 39.55 12.46 -15.55
C VAL A 523 40.70 11.59 -16.05
N ASP A 524 41.89 12.19 -16.23
CA ASP A 524 43.08 11.53 -16.81
C ASP A 524 43.62 10.37 -15.94
N GLY A 525 43.14 10.24 -14.70
CA GLY A 525 43.46 9.13 -13.80
C GLY A 525 42.78 7.79 -14.14
N LEU A 526 41.80 7.77 -15.04
CA LEU A 526 40.97 6.57 -15.33
C LEU A 526 41.49 5.74 -16.51
N ASP A 527 41.90 6.36 -17.63
CA ASP A 527 42.25 5.65 -18.87
C ASP A 527 43.46 4.69 -18.73
N ARG A 528 44.40 5.00 -17.84
CA ARG A 528 45.65 4.22 -17.68
C ARG A 528 45.44 2.80 -17.15
N ALA A 529 44.29 2.48 -16.55
CA ALA A 529 44.03 1.18 -15.94
C ALA A 529 43.63 0.08 -16.94
N LEU A 530 43.08 0.43 -18.11
CA LEU A 530 42.41 -0.51 -19.02
C LEU A 530 43.37 -1.38 -19.87
N ASN A 531 44.58 -0.90 -20.14
CA ASN A 531 45.48 -1.52 -21.14
C ASN A 531 46.27 -2.76 -20.66
N TYR A 532 46.23 -3.12 -19.37
CA TYR A 532 47.18 -4.07 -18.78
C TYR A 532 46.77 -5.55 -18.86
N TRP A 533 45.50 -5.88 -19.15
CA TRP A 533 44.92 -7.19 -18.80
C TRP A 533 44.76 -8.21 -19.95
N MET A 534 45.19 -7.87 -21.17
CA MET A 534 44.67 -8.51 -22.40
C MET A 534 45.41 -9.77 -22.92
N TYR A 535 46.42 -10.31 -22.22
CA TYR A 535 47.52 -11.03 -22.91
C TYR A 535 47.92 -12.47 -22.45
N ASN A 536 47.08 -13.26 -21.76
CA ASN A 536 47.48 -14.65 -21.42
C ASN A 536 46.38 -15.75 -21.44
N LEU A 537 46.67 -16.80 -22.22
CA LEU A 537 46.24 -18.22 -22.18
C LEU A 537 45.13 -18.78 -23.10
N THR A 538 45.50 -19.89 -23.76
CA THR A 538 44.88 -20.74 -24.81
C THR A 538 45.23 -22.22 -24.51
N THR A 539 44.56 -23.30 -24.96
CA THR A 539 43.28 -23.61 -25.66
C THR A 539 42.94 -25.09 -25.29
N ASP A 540 41.82 -25.71 -25.67
CA ASP A 540 41.56 -26.52 -26.89
C ASP A 540 40.19 -27.21 -26.68
N ASN A 541 39.30 -27.51 -27.64
CA ASN A 541 39.25 -27.25 -29.09
C ASN A 541 37.85 -26.69 -29.44
N PRO A 542 37.69 -25.51 -30.09
CA PRO A 542 36.42 -24.78 -30.09
C PRO A 542 35.42 -25.10 -31.24
N ILE A 543 35.72 -26.05 -32.13
CA ILE A 543 35.24 -25.98 -33.52
C ILE A 543 33.77 -26.40 -33.77
N GLN A 544 33.10 -27.11 -32.86
CA GLN A 544 31.66 -27.42 -33.02
C GLN A 544 30.69 -26.46 -32.31
N GLY A 545 31.16 -25.62 -31.36
CA GLY A 545 30.34 -24.53 -30.80
C GLY A 545 30.31 -23.28 -31.68
N PHE A 546 31.34 -23.08 -32.50
CA PHE A 546 31.58 -21.80 -33.18
C PHE A 546 30.62 -21.48 -34.35
N PHE A 547 29.92 -22.48 -34.89
CA PHE A 547 29.00 -22.29 -36.02
C PHE A 547 27.51 -22.14 -35.63
N LYS A 548 27.17 -22.02 -34.33
CA LYS A 548 25.80 -21.70 -33.87
C LYS A 548 25.63 -20.38 -33.12
N LEU A 549 26.67 -19.56 -33.00
CA LEU A 549 26.56 -18.21 -32.42
C LEU A 549 26.36 -17.09 -33.46
N LYS A 550 26.36 -17.40 -34.78
CA LYS A 550 26.18 -16.39 -35.84
C LYS A 550 24.76 -16.29 -36.40
N GLU A 551 23.86 -17.21 -36.06
CA GLU A 551 22.45 -17.18 -36.52
C GLU A 551 21.50 -16.52 -35.50
N MET A 552 21.94 -16.28 -34.26
CA MET A 552 21.08 -15.71 -33.20
C MET A 552 20.87 -14.19 -33.27
N THR A 553 21.42 -13.50 -34.27
CA THR A 553 21.24 -12.05 -34.43
C THR A 553 20.30 -11.65 -35.58
N ASP A 554 19.99 -12.58 -36.51
CA ASP A 554 19.10 -12.34 -37.65
C ASP A 554 17.72 -13.05 -37.51
N LEU A 555 17.54 -13.96 -36.56
CA LEU A 555 16.31 -14.74 -36.36
C LEU A 555 15.16 -14.01 -35.63
N LEU A 556 15.38 -12.79 -35.14
CA LEU A 556 14.38 -12.02 -34.37
C LEU A 556 13.29 -11.33 -35.22
N THR A 557 13.31 -11.51 -36.54
CA THR A 557 12.28 -10.98 -37.46
C THR A 557 11.37 -12.05 -38.07
N GLU A 558 11.84 -13.28 -38.29
CA GLU A 558 11.03 -14.31 -38.98
C GLU A 558 10.11 -15.12 -38.05
N GLN A 559 10.53 -15.41 -36.80
CA GLN A 559 9.70 -16.19 -35.86
C GLN A 559 8.47 -15.43 -35.33
N ASN A 560 8.45 -14.10 -35.39
CA ASN A 560 7.35 -13.30 -34.86
C ASN A 560 6.12 -13.31 -35.78
N GLN A 561 6.33 -13.22 -37.11
CA GLN A 561 5.29 -13.35 -38.13
C GLN A 561 4.50 -14.66 -37.98
N GLU A 562 5.20 -15.80 -37.82
CA GLU A 562 4.57 -17.11 -37.71
C GLU A 562 3.77 -17.31 -36.40
N LEU A 563 4.15 -16.60 -35.34
CA LEU A 563 3.47 -16.61 -34.05
C LEU A 563 2.20 -15.76 -34.10
N GLU A 564 2.26 -14.56 -34.69
CA GLU A 564 1.09 -13.70 -34.91
C GLU A 564 0.08 -14.37 -35.86
N ASP A 565 0.51 -14.96 -36.98
CA ASP A 565 -0.37 -15.70 -37.90
C ASP A 565 -1.08 -16.86 -37.19
N PHE A 566 -0.40 -17.54 -36.25
CA PHE A 566 -1.01 -18.62 -35.46
C PHE A 566 -2.06 -18.10 -34.47
N VAL A 567 -1.76 -16.98 -33.79
CA VAL A 567 -2.69 -16.30 -32.87
C VAL A 567 -3.90 -15.78 -33.65
N GLN A 568 -3.71 -15.16 -34.82
CA GLN A 568 -4.83 -14.61 -35.59
C GLN A 568 -5.74 -15.70 -36.15
N SER A 569 -5.16 -16.80 -36.63
CA SER A 569 -5.91 -17.96 -37.15
C SER A 569 -6.58 -18.83 -36.06
N SER A 570 -6.66 -18.36 -34.80
CA SER A 570 -7.47 -18.98 -33.73
C SER A 570 -8.97 -18.63 -33.76
N GLY A 571 -9.39 -17.73 -34.66
CA GLY A 571 -10.81 -17.35 -34.80
C GLY A 571 -11.40 -16.74 -33.53
N ASP A 572 -12.65 -17.09 -33.24
CA ASP A 572 -13.40 -16.64 -32.05
C ASP A 572 -13.12 -17.52 -30.81
N ASP A 573 -12.70 -18.78 -31.02
CA ASP A 573 -12.34 -19.74 -29.97
C ASP A 573 -11.18 -19.20 -29.11
N GLY A 574 -10.23 -18.53 -29.74
CA GLY A 574 -9.12 -17.83 -29.09
C GLY A 574 -7.93 -18.72 -28.72
N ILE A 575 -7.07 -18.21 -27.84
CA ILE A 575 -5.79 -18.83 -27.48
C ILE A 575 -5.66 -19.18 -26.00
N ILE A 576 -4.86 -20.21 -25.73
CA ILE A 576 -4.38 -20.61 -24.40
C ILE A 576 -2.86 -20.47 -24.37
N VAL A 577 -2.35 -19.82 -23.33
CA VAL A 577 -0.91 -19.72 -23.06
C VAL A 577 -0.53 -20.81 -22.06
N PHE A 578 0.53 -21.59 -22.31
CA PHE A 578 1.02 -22.62 -21.39
C PHE A 578 2.49 -22.39 -21.04
N SER A 579 2.80 -22.20 -19.76
CA SER A 579 4.17 -21.94 -19.29
C SER A 579 4.41 -22.44 -17.85
N LEU A 580 5.40 -23.32 -17.67
CA LEU A 580 5.87 -23.78 -16.36
C LEU A 580 7.08 -22.97 -15.86
N GLY A 581 7.22 -21.72 -16.33
CA GLY A 581 8.33 -20.83 -15.95
C GLY A 581 9.60 -21.03 -16.77
N SER A 582 10.68 -20.34 -16.40
CA SER A 582 11.95 -20.33 -17.15
C SER A 582 12.95 -21.42 -16.75
N LEU A 583 12.71 -22.11 -15.63
CA LEU A 583 13.57 -23.16 -15.10
C LEU A 583 13.18 -24.56 -15.62
N ILE A 584 11.90 -24.78 -15.92
CA ILE A 584 11.39 -26.06 -16.41
C ILE A 584 11.56 -26.13 -17.93
N LYS A 585 12.66 -26.75 -18.38
CA LYS A 585 12.96 -26.94 -19.81
C LYS A 585 12.36 -28.23 -20.39
N ASN A 586 12.29 -29.30 -19.61
CA ASN A 586 11.82 -30.62 -20.04
C ASN A 586 10.93 -31.28 -18.97
N LEU A 587 10.15 -32.26 -19.37
CA LEU A 587 9.25 -33.09 -18.57
C LEU A 587 9.51 -34.57 -18.87
N THR A 588 9.00 -35.50 -18.05
CA THR A 588 9.02 -36.92 -18.43
C THR A 588 8.12 -37.15 -19.66
N LYS A 589 8.51 -38.08 -20.54
CA LYS A 589 7.78 -38.41 -21.78
C LYS A 589 6.30 -38.73 -21.51
N GLU A 590 6.02 -39.42 -20.40
CA GLU A 590 4.67 -39.72 -19.92
C GLU A 590 3.87 -38.44 -19.63
N ARG A 591 4.39 -37.53 -18.79
CA ARG A 591 3.71 -36.27 -18.44
C ARG A 591 3.54 -35.36 -19.65
N ALA A 592 4.54 -35.28 -20.51
CA ALA A 592 4.49 -34.50 -21.74
C ALA A 592 3.40 -35.00 -22.70
N ASN A 593 3.22 -36.32 -22.82
CA ASN A 593 2.13 -36.94 -23.60
C ASN A 593 0.75 -36.75 -22.94
N ILE A 594 0.62 -36.87 -21.61
CA ILE A 594 -0.64 -36.60 -20.91
C ILE A 594 -1.12 -35.16 -21.15
N ILE A 595 -0.20 -34.19 -21.06
CA ILE A 595 -0.48 -32.78 -21.30
C ILE A 595 -0.84 -32.53 -22.77
N ALA A 596 -0.02 -33.01 -23.72
CA ALA A 596 -0.26 -32.83 -25.15
C ALA A 596 -1.62 -33.42 -25.60
N SER A 597 -1.99 -34.58 -25.04
CA SER A 597 -3.30 -35.20 -25.25
C SER A 597 -4.46 -34.32 -24.77
N ALA A 598 -4.34 -33.65 -23.62
CA ALA A 598 -5.38 -32.76 -23.09
C ALA A 598 -5.51 -31.48 -23.92
N LEU A 599 -4.37 -30.88 -24.28
CA LEU A 599 -4.34 -29.68 -25.12
C LEU A 599 -4.90 -29.94 -26.53
N GLY A 600 -4.82 -31.17 -27.04
CA GLY A 600 -5.47 -31.57 -28.29
C GLY A 600 -6.99 -31.74 -28.25
N GLN A 601 -7.63 -31.65 -27.07
CA GLN A 601 -9.09 -31.81 -26.90
C GLN A 601 -9.86 -30.48 -26.81
N VAL A 602 -9.16 -29.35 -26.67
CA VAL A 602 -9.78 -28.02 -26.59
C VAL A 602 -9.80 -27.33 -27.98
N PRO A 603 -10.85 -26.58 -28.33
CA PRO A 603 -10.94 -25.90 -29.63
C PRO A 603 -9.96 -24.73 -29.78
N GLN A 604 -9.50 -24.16 -28.66
CA GLN A 604 -8.50 -23.10 -28.63
C GLN A 604 -7.18 -23.52 -29.28
N LYS A 605 -6.46 -22.54 -29.83
CA LYS A 605 -5.04 -22.71 -30.18
C LYS A 605 -4.16 -22.54 -28.97
N VAL A 606 -3.17 -23.41 -28.80
CA VAL A 606 -2.31 -23.43 -27.63
C VAL A 606 -0.88 -23.05 -28.00
N LEU A 607 -0.34 -22.05 -27.32
CA LEU A 607 1.08 -21.69 -27.37
C LEU A 607 1.77 -22.23 -26.13
N TRP A 608 2.54 -23.31 -26.30
CA TRP A 608 3.20 -24.02 -25.21
C TRP A 608 4.70 -23.75 -25.20
N ARG A 609 5.16 -23.11 -24.12
CA ARG A 609 6.59 -22.99 -23.85
C ARG A 609 7.15 -24.31 -23.35
N TYR A 610 7.97 -24.98 -24.15
CA TYR A 610 8.59 -26.27 -23.82
C TYR A 610 9.81 -26.53 -24.71
N ALA A 611 10.93 -26.92 -24.10
CA ALA A 611 12.22 -27.17 -24.78
C ALA A 611 12.67 -28.64 -24.66
N GLY A 612 11.71 -29.54 -24.47
CA GLY A 612 11.93 -30.98 -24.33
C GLY A 612 11.63 -31.77 -25.60
N GLU A 613 11.66 -33.10 -25.49
CA GLU A 613 11.33 -33.98 -26.62
C GLU A 613 9.87 -33.80 -27.05
N LYS A 614 9.63 -33.51 -28.33
CA LYS A 614 8.29 -33.29 -28.88
C LYS A 614 7.35 -34.46 -28.52
N PRO A 615 6.20 -34.22 -27.84
CA PRO A 615 5.27 -35.28 -27.48
C PRO A 615 4.69 -35.98 -28.72
N GLU A 616 4.53 -37.30 -28.64
CA GLU A 616 3.96 -38.14 -29.70
C GLU A 616 2.46 -37.84 -29.92
N THR A 617 1.81 -37.31 -28.89
CA THR A 617 0.37 -36.99 -28.85
C THR A 617 0.07 -35.51 -29.14
N LEU A 618 1.04 -34.74 -29.65
CA LEU A 618 0.87 -33.31 -29.94
C LEU A 618 -0.08 -33.07 -31.13
N ALA A 619 -1.24 -32.48 -30.85
CA ALA A 619 -2.24 -32.14 -31.86
C ALA A 619 -1.93 -30.83 -32.64
N PRO A 620 -2.46 -30.65 -33.87
CA PRO A 620 -2.15 -29.48 -34.71
C PRO A 620 -2.60 -28.11 -34.16
N ASN A 621 -3.50 -28.08 -33.18
CA ASN A 621 -3.92 -26.85 -32.49
C ASN A 621 -2.88 -26.37 -31.47
N THR A 622 -1.87 -27.18 -31.13
CA THR A 622 -0.83 -26.85 -30.15
C THR A 622 0.51 -26.65 -30.84
N ARG A 623 1.13 -25.49 -30.65
CA ARG A 623 2.51 -25.21 -31.06
C ARG A 623 3.45 -25.12 -29.86
N ILE A 624 4.63 -25.68 -30.03
CA ILE A 624 5.71 -25.68 -29.03
C ILE A 624 6.73 -24.62 -29.43
N TYR A 625 7.17 -23.83 -28.45
CA TYR A 625 8.22 -22.83 -28.59
C TYR A 625 9.21 -22.93 -27.42
N ASP A 626 10.51 -22.74 -27.66
CA ASP A 626 11.51 -22.68 -26.59
C ASP A 626 11.32 -21.44 -25.68
N TRP A 627 10.78 -20.37 -26.26
CA TRP A 627 10.48 -19.10 -25.61
C TRP A 627 9.22 -18.46 -26.21
N ILE A 628 8.46 -17.72 -25.38
CA ILE A 628 7.26 -16.97 -25.80
C ILE A 628 7.21 -15.59 -25.11
N PRO A 629 6.64 -14.55 -25.75
CA PRO A 629 6.42 -13.23 -25.14
C PRO A 629 5.20 -13.29 -24.20
N GLN A 630 5.37 -13.90 -23.02
CA GLN A 630 4.28 -14.28 -22.12
C GLN A 630 3.35 -13.13 -21.73
N ASN A 631 3.88 -11.96 -21.33
CA ASN A 631 3.06 -10.79 -20.96
C ASN A 631 2.20 -10.29 -22.12
N ASP A 632 2.76 -10.21 -23.33
CA ASP A 632 2.06 -9.68 -24.51
C ASP A 632 1.00 -10.67 -25.01
N LEU A 633 1.27 -11.97 -24.93
CA LEU A 633 0.28 -13.01 -25.18
C LEU A 633 -0.83 -13.00 -24.12
N LEU A 634 -0.52 -12.81 -22.83
CA LEU A 634 -1.55 -12.77 -21.78
C LEU A 634 -2.48 -11.56 -21.93
N GLY A 635 -1.96 -10.39 -22.33
CA GLY A 635 -2.80 -9.22 -22.62
C GLY A 635 -3.36 -9.15 -24.03
N HIS A 636 -3.18 -10.19 -24.85
CA HIS A 636 -3.79 -10.25 -26.18
C HIS A 636 -5.30 -10.54 -26.09
N PRO A 637 -6.19 -9.81 -26.78
CA PRO A 637 -7.64 -9.91 -26.60
C PRO A 637 -8.27 -11.27 -26.99
N LYS A 638 -7.53 -12.13 -27.70
CA LYS A 638 -7.96 -13.52 -27.98
C LYS A 638 -7.62 -14.52 -26.86
N THR A 639 -6.89 -14.13 -25.82
CA THR A 639 -6.47 -15.04 -24.75
C THR A 639 -7.63 -15.39 -23.82
N LYS A 640 -7.86 -16.69 -23.62
CA LYS A 640 -8.99 -17.21 -22.83
C LYS A 640 -8.58 -17.84 -21.51
N ALA A 641 -7.37 -18.40 -21.42
CA ALA A 641 -6.85 -19.02 -20.19
C ALA A 641 -5.31 -19.08 -20.19
N PHE A 642 -4.75 -19.18 -18.97
CA PHE A 642 -3.32 -19.40 -18.74
C PHE A 642 -3.07 -20.69 -17.96
N VAL A 643 -2.35 -21.65 -18.54
CA VAL A 643 -1.87 -22.84 -17.82
C VAL A 643 -0.51 -22.54 -17.22
N THR A 644 -0.42 -22.57 -15.89
CA THR A 644 0.73 -22.06 -15.15
C THR A 644 1.13 -22.97 -13.98
N HIS A 645 2.42 -23.09 -13.75
CA HIS A 645 2.95 -23.73 -12.53
C HIS A 645 2.67 -22.96 -11.23
N GLY A 646 2.08 -21.76 -11.28
CA GLY A 646 1.79 -20.97 -10.07
C GLY A 646 2.92 -20.06 -9.60
N GLY A 647 3.94 -19.85 -10.44
CA GLY A 647 4.99 -18.88 -10.17
C GLY A 647 4.46 -17.46 -10.11
N THR A 648 4.82 -16.74 -9.04
CA THR A 648 4.38 -15.39 -8.69
C THR A 648 4.30 -14.41 -9.88
N ASN A 649 5.32 -14.36 -10.74
CA ASN A 649 5.33 -13.44 -11.88
C ASN A 649 4.20 -13.72 -12.89
N GLY A 650 3.99 -14.98 -13.27
CA GLY A 650 2.95 -15.34 -14.23
C GLY A 650 1.54 -15.16 -13.66
N ILE A 651 1.38 -15.34 -12.34
CA ILE A 651 0.12 -15.03 -11.65
C ILE A 651 -0.20 -13.54 -11.75
N TYR A 652 0.77 -12.65 -11.52
CA TYR A 652 0.54 -11.21 -11.65
C TYR A 652 0.24 -10.77 -13.08
N GLU A 653 0.94 -11.32 -14.09
CA GLU A 653 0.63 -11.02 -15.50
C GLU A 653 -0.80 -11.46 -15.86
N ALA A 654 -1.21 -12.66 -15.44
CA ALA A 654 -2.56 -13.16 -15.70
C ALA A 654 -3.63 -12.31 -15.02
N ILE A 655 -3.47 -11.95 -13.74
CA ILE A 655 -4.41 -11.07 -13.02
C ILE A 655 -4.47 -9.68 -13.68
N TYR A 656 -3.31 -9.09 -14.01
CA TYR A 656 -3.22 -7.76 -14.60
C TYR A 656 -3.99 -7.66 -15.92
N HIS A 657 -3.98 -8.73 -16.72
CA HIS A 657 -4.72 -8.84 -17.98
C HIS A 657 -6.11 -9.50 -17.84
N GLY A 658 -6.56 -9.83 -16.63
CA GLY A 658 -7.86 -10.46 -16.36
C GLY A 658 -8.02 -11.91 -16.85
N VAL A 659 -6.91 -12.62 -17.09
CA VAL A 659 -6.88 -13.99 -17.63
C VAL A 659 -7.03 -15.04 -16.52
N PRO A 660 -8.03 -15.94 -16.58
CA PRO A 660 -8.20 -16.99 -15.58
C PRO A 660 -7.19 -18.14 -15.79
N MET A 661 -6.86 -18.86 -14.70
CA MET A 661 -5.72 -19.77 -14.66
C MET A 661 -6.09 -21.24 -14.41
N VAL A 662 -5.38 -22.16 -15.07
CA VAL A 662 -5.26 -23.56 -14.60
C VAL A 662 -3.89 -23.74 -13.97
N GLY A 663 -3.90 -23.98 -12.66
CA GLY A 663 -2.72 -24.09 -11.81
C GLY A 663 -2.21 -25.52 -11.69
N LEU A 664 -0.94 -25.72 -12.05
CA LEU A 664 -0.20 -26.98 -11.96
C LEU A 664 1.00 -26.83 -10.99
N PRO A 665 0.77 -26.65 -9.68
CA PRO A 665 1.83 -26.38 -8.72
C PRO A 665 2.85 -27.52 -8.70
N LEU A 666 4.14 -27.17 -8.73
CA LEU A 666 5.24 -28.14 -8.70
C LEU A 666 5.91 -28.18 -7.33
N PHE A 667 6.22 -27.02 -6.73
CA PHE A 667 6.93 -26.91 -5.44
C PHE A 667 6.92 -25.47 -4.87
N GLY A 668 7.45 -25.27 -3.65
CA GLY A 668 7.78 -23.95 -3.11
C GLY A 668 6.56 -23.10 -2.73
N ASP A 669 6.54 -21.83 -3.14
CA ASP A 669 5.41 -20.91 -2.92
C ASP A 669 4.21 -21.19 -3.83
N GLN A 670 4.40 -21.97 -4.90
CA GLN A 670 3.40 -22.21 -5.96
C GLN A 670 2.07 -22.83 -5.47
N PRO A 671 2.05 -23.86 -4.59
CA PRO A 671 0.80 -24.41 -4.07
C PRO A 671 0.03 -23.37 -3.25
N GLY A 672 0.73 -22.56 -2.46
CA GLY A 672 0.15 -21.46 -1.68
C GLY A 672 -0.46 -20.38 -2.58
N ASN A 673 0.33 -19.88 -3.55
CA ASN A 673 -0.12 -18.89 -4.52
C ASN A 673 -1.36 -19.38 -5.30
N LEU A 674 -1.36 -20.62 -5.80
CA LEU A 674 -2.49 -21.16 -6.56
C LEU A 674 -3.69 -21.50 -5.69
N ASN A 675 -3.50 -21.88 -4.42
CA ASN A 675 -4.61 -22.03 -3.48
C ASN A 675 -5.29 -20.67 -3.22
N GLN A 676 -4.52 -19.59 -3.08
CA GLN A 676 -5.07 -18.23 -3.01
C GLN A 676 -5.81 -17.82 -4.29
N MET A 677 -5.30 -18.15 -5.48
CA MET A 677 -6.04 -17.88 -6.72
C MET A 677 -7.35 -18.68 -6.80
N LYS A 678 -7.33 -19.93 -6.31
CA LYS A 678 -8.49 -20.80 -6.25
C LYS A 678 -9.55 -20.30 -5.27
N THR A 679 -9.17 -19.85 -4.07
CA THR A 679 -10.13 -19.26 -3.11
C THR A 679 -10.73 -17.95 -3.62
N LYS A 680 -9.95 -17.16 -4.37
CA LYS A 680 -10.42 -15.96 -5.09
C LYS A 680 -11.19 -16.25 -6.40
N GLY A 681 -11.42 -17.53 -6.73
CA GLY A 681 -12.11 -17.95 -7.96
C GLY A 681 -11.30 -17.84 -9.26
N ALA A 682 -10.18 -17.12 -9.25
CA ALA A 682 -9.33 -16.84 -10.42
C ALA A 682 -8.54 -18.04 -10.98
N ALA A 683 -8.50 -19.18 -10.27
CA ALA A 683 -7.86 -20.39 -10.76
C ALA A 683 -8.58 -21.71 -10.41
N VAL A 684 -8.36 -22.73 -11.25
CA VAL A 684 -8.56 -24.14 -10.90
C VAL A 684 -7.20 -24.78 -10.68
N MET A 685 -6.99 -25.47 -9.55
CA MET A 685 -5.70 -26.09 -9.20
C MET A 685 -5.78 -27.62 -9.29
N LEU A 686 -4.87 -28.25 -10.03
CA LEU A 686 -4.77 -29.70 -10.22
C LEU A 686 -3.47 -30.24 -9.62
N ASP A 687 -3.47 -31.51 -9.19
CA ASP A 687 -2.25 -32.19 -8.76
C ASP A 687 -1.44 -32.64 -9.98
N PHE A 688 -0.32 -31.97 -10.27
CA PHE A 688 0.54 -32.26 -11.43
C PHE A 688 1.03 -33.72 -11.47
N ARG A 689 1.22 -34.37 -10.31
CA ARG A 689 1.69 -35.76 -10.20
C ARG A 689 0.56 -36.79 -10.37
N LYS A 690 -0.70 -36.40 -10.18
CA LYS A 690 -1.86 -37.32 -10.24
C LYS A 690 -2.83 -37.07 -11.41
N MET A 691 -2.85 -35.87 -11.98
CA MET A 691 -3.77 -35.52 -13.07
C MET A 691 -3.62 -36.46 -14.28
N GLU A 692 -4.77 -36.81 -14.86
CA GLU A 692 -4.92 -37.42 -16.18
C GLU A 692 -5.29 -36.35 -17.23
N SER A 693 -5.25 -36.74 -18.51
CA SER A 693 -5.57 -35.88 -19.64
C SER A 693 -6.97 -35.21 -19.50
N LYS A 694 -7.97 -36.00 -19.08
CA LYS A 694 -9.36 -35.55 -18.85
C LYS A 694 -9.47 -34.43 -17.81
N ASP A 695 -8.64 -34.44 -16.77
CA ASP A 695 -8.75 -33.51 -15.64
C ASP A 695 -8.26 -32.11 -16.06
N LEU A 696 -7.21 -32.05 -16.88
CA LEU A 696 -6.71 -30.82 -17.48
C LEU A 696 -7.69 -30.27 -18.54
N THR A 697 -8.27 -31.13 -19.38
CA THR A 697 -9.34 -30.73 -20.32
C THR A 697 -10.54 -30.12 -19.59
N GLN A 698 -11.01 -30.76 -18.51
CA GLN A 698 -12.13 -30.24 -17.71
C GLN A 698 -11.78 -28.91 -17.05
N ALA A 699 -10.62 -28.79 -16.41
CA ALA A 699 -10.20 -27.55 -15.76
C ALA A 699 -10.08 -26.37 -16.74
N LEU A 700 -9.60 -26.62 -17.95
CA LEU A 700 -9.56 -25.61 -19.03
C LEU A 700 -10.97 -25.17 -19.44
N ASN A 701 -11.88 -26.11 -19.66
CA ASN A 701 -13.28 -25.80 -19.97
C ASN A 701 -13.98 -25.03 -18.82
N ASP A 702 -13.68 -25.37 -17.56
CA ASP A 702 -14.26 -24.74 -16.37
C ASP A 702 -13.82 -23.29 -16.15
N VAL A 703 -12.62 -22.91 -16.61
CA VAL A 703 -12.14 -21.52 -16.53
C VAL A 703 -12.52 -20.69 -17.74
N ILE A 704 -12.61 -21.29 -18.93
CA ILE A 704 -12.98 -20.59 -20.18
C ILE A 704 -14.49 -20.27 -20.21
N ASN A 705 -15.35 -21.20 -19.76
CA ASN A 705 -16.80 -21.09 -19.95
C ASN A 705 -17.57 -20.51 -18.75
N ASN A 706 -16.89 -20.10 -17.66
CA ASN A 706 -17.55 -19.67 -16.43
C ASN A 706 -17.16 -18.22 -16.03
N PRO A 707 -17.75 -17.20 -16.68
CA PRO A 707 -17.36 -15.79 -16.52
C PRO A 707 -17.61 -15.22 -15.11
N SER A 708 -18.40 -15.91 -14.28
CA SER A 708 -18.60 -15.61 -12.84
C SER A 708 -17.30 -15.42 -12.05
N LYS A 709 -16.20 -16.01 -12.53
CA LYS A 709 -14.87 -15.99 -11.90
C LYS A 709 -13.99 -14.80 -12.29
N ALA A 710 -14.40 -13.97 -13.25
CA ALA A 710 -13.66 -12.79 -13.72
C ALA A 710 -14.14 -11.47 -13.08
N ALA A 711 -15.28 -11.47 -12.40
CA ALA A 711 -15.97 -10.25 -11.95
C ALA A 711 -15.32 -9.48 -10.78
N LEU A 712 -14.19 -9.95 -10.23
CA LEU A 712 -13.64 -9.48 -8.95
C LEU A 712 -12.31 -8.69 -9.08
N CYS A 713 -11.98 -8.18 -10.27
CA CYS A 713 -10.69 -7.52 -10.56
C CYS A 713 -10.77 -6.08 -11.11
N PHE A 714 -11.94 -5.43 -11.09
CA PHE A 714 -12.04 -4.01 -11.42
C PHE A 714 -11.90 -3.12 -10.18
N LEU A 715 -10.67 -2.68 -9.86
CA LEU A 715 -10.42 -1.40 -9.17
C LEU A 715 -8.94 -0.94 -9.11
N PHE A 716 -8.14 -1.14 -10.17
CA PHE A 716 -6.77 -0.58 -10.20
C PHE A 716 -6.36 0.04 -11.55
N THR A 717 -6.71 1.31 -11.76
CA THR A 717 -5.85 2.25 -12.51
C THR A 717 -5.97 3.65 -11.91
N LEU A 718 -4.83 4.24 -11.52
CA LEU A 718 -4.61 5.68 -11.60
C LEU A 718 -3.11 5.90 -11.81
N SER A 719 -2.76 6.43 -12.98
CA SER A 719 -1.40 6.73 -13.38
C SER A 719 -0.90 8.02 -12.73
N LEU A 720 0.36 8.03 -12.30
CA LEU A 720 1.15 9.25 -12.25
C LEU A 720 2.41 9.07 -13.09
N SER A 721 2.56 9.94 -14.09
CA SER A 721 3.77 10.05 -14.90
C SER A 721 4.14 11.52 -15.04
N GLN A 722 5.38 11.88 -14.68
CA GLN A 722 6.20 12.82 -15.44
C GLN A 722 7.66 12.82 -14.95
N CYS A 723 8.57 12.76 -15.93
CA CYS A 723 9.98 13.19 -16.04
C CYS A 723 11.05 13.07 -14.91
N VAL A 724 12.30 13.15 -15.40
CA VAL A 724 13.60 13.51 -14.75
C VAL A 724 14.60 12.33 -14.55
N THR A 725 15.87 12.67 -14.29
CA THR A 725 17.10 12.08 -14.86
C THR A 725 18.12 11.51 -13.85
N ALA A 726 18.63 10.32 -14.17
CA ALA A 726 20.03 9.87 -14.06
C ALA A 726 20.83 9.96 -12.72
N GLY A 727 21.05 8.81 -12.07
CA GLY A 727 22.01 8.58 -10.96
C GLY A 727 22.64 7.17 -10.92
N LYS A 728 23.63 6.93 -10.06
CA LYS A 728 24.48 5.71 -10.04
C LYS A 728 24.03 4.65 -9.03
N ILE A 729 23.45 3.55 -9.51
CA ILE A 729 22.81 2.56 -8.64
C ILE A 729 23.61 1.26 -8.62
N LEU A 730 23.98 0.77 -7.43
CA LEU A 730 24.62 -0.52 -7.27
C LEU A 730 23.53 -1.60 -7.15
N VAL A 731 23.72 -2.74 -7.80
CA VAL A 731 22.76 -3.86 -7.74
C VAL A 731 23.44 -5.19 -7.45
N TRP A 732 22.87 -5.93 -6.49
CA TRP A 732 23.24 -7.30 -6.13
C TRP A 732 22.09 -8.26 -6.45
N PRO A 733 22.08 -8.89 -7.64
CA PRO A 733 20.93 -9.65 -8.11
C PRO A 733 20.92 -11.11 -7.65
N GLY A 734 19.71 -11.64 -7.46
CA GLY A 734 19.46 -13.08 -7.48
C GLY A 734 19.50 -13.65 -8.89
N TYR A 735 19.57 -14.97 -9.03
CA TYR A 735 19.65 -15.66 -10.33
C TYR A 735 18.25 -15.98 -10.92
N PHE A 736 18.16 -16.25 -12.23
CA PHE A 736 16.94 -16.68 -12.92
C PHE A 736 15.72 -15.74 -12.75
N SER A 737 14.63 -16.18 -12.09
CA SER A 737 13.40 -15.39 -11.90
C SER A 737 13.60 -14.16 -11.03
N HIS A 738 14.58 -14.20 -10.11
CA HIS A 738 14.99 -13.06 -9.30
C HIS A 738 15.62 -11.97 -10.17
N TRP A 739 16.48 -12.38 -11.11
CA TRP A 739 17.07 -11.48 -12.11
C TRP A 739 16.00 -10.84 -13.01
N LEU A 740 14.97 -11.57 -13.47
CA LEU A 740 13.91 -11.00 -14.31
C LEU A 740 13.18 -9.83 -13.63
N ASN A 741 12.89 -9.94 -12.33
CA ASN A 741 12.23 -8.88 -11.56
C ASN A 741 13.14 -7.66 -11.37
N ILE A 742 14.39 -7.89 -10.94
CA ILE A 742 15.38 -6.81 -10.79
C ILE A 742 15.69 -6.15 -12.14
N LYS A 743 15.73 -6.91 -13.24
CA LYS A 743 15.96 -6.39 -14.60
C LYS A 743 14.87 -5.40 -15.04
N VAL A 744 13.62 -5.55 -14.61
CA VAL A 744 12.58 -4.54 -14.89
C VAL A 744 12.84 -3.26 -14.10
N ILE A 745 13.19 -3.37 -12.81
CA ILE A 745 13.55 -2.20 -11.98
C ILE A 745 14.77 -1.48 -12.60
N ILE A 746 15.83 -2.21 -12.95
CA ILE A 746 17.01 -1.71 -13.69
C ILE A 746 16.58 -1.04 -15.01
N GLY A 747 15.70 -1.66 -15.80
CA GLY A 747 15.24 -1.11 -17.07
C GLY A 747 14.50 0.22 -16.93
N GLU A 748 13.63 0.35 -15.93
CA GLU A 748 12.95 1.62 -15.62
C GLU A 748 13.91 2.69 -15.06
N LEU A 749 14.94 2.27 -14.32
CA LEU A 749 16.01 3.16 -13.86
C LEU A 749 16.83 3.67 -15.06
N ILE A 750 17.30 2.79 -15.96
CA ILE A 750 18.04 3.18 -17.18
C ILE A 750 17.18 4.04 -18.10
N ALA A 751 15.88 3.73 -18.26
CA ALA A 751 14.95 4.53 -19.07
C ALA A 751 14.72 5.94 -18.49
N LYS A 752 14.91 6.11 -17.17
CA LYS A 752 14.97 7.42 -16.48
C LYS A 752 16.41 7.97 -16.39
N GLY A 753 17.35 7.38 -17.12
CA GLY A 753 18.73 7.82 -17.32
C GLY A 753 19.76 7.30 -16.31
N HIS A 754 19.37 6.46 -15.34
CA HIS A 754 20.26 6.02 -14.26
C HIS A 754 21.39 5.11 -14.78
N ASN A 755 22.61 5.38 -14.31
CA ASN A 755 23.82 4.62 -14.60
C ASN A 755 23.94 3.45 -13.61
N VAL A 756 23.34 2.32 -13.94
CA VAL A 756 23.32 1.14 -13.06
C VAL A 756 24.63 0.36 -13.20
N THR A 757 25.20 -0.12 -12.08
CA THR A 757 26.29 -1.11 -12.06
C THR A 757 25.82 -2.36 -11.32
N VAL A 758 25.89 -3.51 -11.98
CA VAL A 758 25.52 -4.82 -11.42
C VAL A 758 26.77 -5.55 -10.98
N VAL A 759 26.87 -5.89 -9.69
CA VAL A 759 27.96 -6.74 -9.17
C VAL A 759 27.44 -8.17 -9.10
N THR A 760 28.13 -9.10 -9.75
CA THR A 760 27.76 -10.51 -9.76
C THR A 760 28.99 -11.41 -9.95
N TYR A 761 28.80 -12.72 -10.05
CA TYR A 761 29.90 -13.69 -10.11
C TYR A 761 30.11 -14.21 -11.53
N SER A 762 31.36 -14.51 -11.90
CA SER A 762 31.72 -15.08 -13.22
C SER A 762 30.94 -16.36 -13.56
N ALA A 763 30.56 -17.14 -12.54
CA ALA A 763 29.77 -18.36 -12.65
C ALA A 763 28.24 -18.14 -12.62
N THR A 764 27.74 -16.90 -12.56
CA THR A 764 26.30 -16.64 -12.43
C THR A 764 25.50 -17.07 -13.68
N PRO A 765 24.46 -17.92 -13.53
CA PRO A 765 23.56 -18.28 -14.63
C PRO A 765 22.52 -17.18 -14.91
N SER A 766 22.09 -17.06 -16.16
CA SER A 766 21.06 -16.10 -16.65
C SER A 766 21.46 -14.62 -16.65
N ILE A 767 22.67 -14.27 -16.21
CA ILE A 767 23.25 -12.93 -16.38
C ILE A 767 24.42 -13.04 -17.37
N GLU A 768 24.33 -12.27 -18.45
CA GLU A 768 25.31 -12.19 -19.53
C GLU A 768 25.79 -10.75 -19.66
N ALA A 769 27.10 -10.57 -19.84
CA ALA A 769 27.73 -9.27 -19.97
C ALA A 769 27.55 -8.74 -21.39
N ASP A 770 26.35 -8.26 -21.69
CA ASP A 770 26.00 -7.66 -22.98
C ASP A 770 25.93 -6.13 -22.85
N GLN A 771 26.73 -5.44 -23.67
CA GLN A 771 26.79 -3.99 -23.76
C GLN A 771 25.48 -3.36 -24.26
N SER A 772 24.59 -4.15 -24.90
CA SER A 772 23.27 -3.68 -25.35
C SER A 772 22.32 -3.31 -24.21
N MET A 773 22.57 -3.80 -22.98
CA MET A 773 21.60 -3.69 -21.88
C MET A 773 21.64 -2.38 -21.09
N GLY A 774 22.58 -1.47 -21.38
CA GLY A 774 22.59 -0.10 -20.81
C GLY A 774 23.03 0.03 -19.36
N PHE A 775 23.68 -0.99 -18.77
CA PHE A 775 24.25 -0.95 -17.41
C PHE A 775 25.67 -1.55 -17.39
N ASN A 776 26.50 -1.11 -16.43
CA ASN A 776 27.85 -1.65 -16.22
C ASN A 776 27.79 -2.97 -15.42
N MET A 777 28.80 -3.83 -15.56
CA MET A 777 28.85 -5.10 -14.83
C MET A 777 30.24 -5.38 -14.25
N GLU A 778 30.28 -5.65 -12.96
CA GLU A 778 31.48 -6.10 -12.25
C GLU A 778 31.37 -7.60 -11.95
N LEU A 779 32.38 -8.37 -12.37
CA LEU A 779 32.40 -9.83 -12.22
C LEU A 779 33.45 -10.28 -11.22
N ILE A 780 33.01 -10.86 -10.10
CA ILE A 780 33.87 -11.50 -9.12
C ILE A 780 34.24 -12.91 -9.61
N GLN A 781 35.54 -13.20 -9.67
CA GLN A 781 36.03 -14.53 -10.06
C GLN A 781 35.85 -15.55 -8.92
N VAL A 782 35.35 -16.74 -9.27
CA VAL A 782 35.02 -17.82 -8.33
C VAL A 782 35.59 -19.15 -8.84
N PRO A 783 35.92 -20.11 -7.96
CA PRO A 783 36.66 -21.33 -8.32
C PRO A 783 35.79 -22.43 -8.99
N TYR A 784 34.61 -22.08 -9.49
CA TYR A 784 33.63 -22.98 -10.10
C TYR A 784 33.02 -22.30 -11.34
N THR A 785 32.49 -23.08 -12.27
CA THR A 785 31.98 -22.59 -13.56
C THR A 785 30.45 -22.38 -13.54
N LYS A 786 29.92 -21.71 -14.59
CA LYS A 786 28.46 -21.62 -14.82
C LYS A 786 27.80 -23.01 -14.91
N GLN A 787 28.51 -23.99 -15.48
CA GLN A 787 28.07 -25.37 -15.61
C GLN A 787 27.91 -26.03 -14.22
N ASP A 788 28.89 -25.85 -13.33
CA ASP A 788 28.88 -26.44 -11.99
C ASP A 788 27.69 -25.96 -11.14
N ILE A 789 27.35 -24.66 -11.22
CA ILE A 789 26.15 -24.11 -10.57
C ILE A 789 24.88 -24.67 -11.20
N VAL A 790 24.78 -24.73 -12.53
CA VAL A 790 23.59 -25.27 -13.21
C VAL A 790 23.37 -26.74 -12.86
N GLU A 791 24.43 -27.54 -12.79
CA GLU A 791 24.35 -28.96 -12.41
C GLU A 791 24.09 -29.18 -10.91
N ALA A 792 24.67 -28.35 -10.03
CA ALA A 792 24.37 -28.39 -8.60
C ALA A 792 22.89 -28.04 -8.34
N LEU A 793 22.38 -27.01 -9.01
CA LEU A 793 20.97 -26.63 -8.96
C LEU A 793 20.08 -27.73 -9.56
N ASP A 794 20.40 -28.30 -10.72
CA ASP A 794 19.63 -29.39 -11.34
C ASP A 794 19.52 -30.63 -10.42
N ARG A 795 20.59 -30.99 -9.69
CA ARG A 795 20.56 -32.05 -8.66
C ARG A 795 19.60 -31.70 -7.52
N VAL A 796 19.65 -30.47 -6.99
CA VAL A 796 18.72 -29.99 -5.95
C VAL A 796 17.27 -29.93 -6.47
N TRP A 797 17.05 -29.46 -7.71
CA TRP A 797 15.73 -29.37 -8.33
C TRP A 797 15.08 -30.74 -8.55
N LYS A 798 15.85 -31.74 -9.01
CA LYS A 798 15.36 -33.12 -9.13
C LYS A 798 14.95 -33.68 -7.76
N PHE A 799 15.73 -33.42 -6.71
CA PHE A 799 15.35 -33.80 -5.35
C PHE A 799 14.05 -33.13 -4.89
N TRP A 800 13.92 -31.81 -5.07
CA TRP A 800 12.69 -31.05 -4.74
C TRP A 800 11.46 -31.55 -5.51
N MET A 801 11.60 -31.75 -6.83
CA MET A 801 10.46 -32.10 -7.69
C MET A 801 9.93 -33.51 -7.46
N TYR A 802 10.79 -34.47 -7.11
CA TYR A 802 10.42 -35.89 -7.08
C TYR A 802 10.38 -36.51 -5.67
N ASN A 803 11.18 -36.02 -4.71
CA ASN A 803 11.32 -36.66 -3.39
C ASN A 803 10.65 -35.87 -2.25
N MET A 804 10.60 -34.54 -2.33
CA MET A 804 10.12 -33.70 -1.21
C MET A 804 8.60 -33.76 -1.02
N THR A 805 8.16 -33.78 0.25
CA THR A 805 6.76 -33.66 0.68
C THR A 805 6.63 -32.76 1.91
N PHE A 806 5.65 -31.86 1.93
CA PHE A 806 5.41 -30.91 3.04
C PHE A 806 4.50 -31.46 4.15
N ASP A 807 3.98 -32.68 4.00
CA ASP A 807 3.01 -33.28 4.93
C ASP A 807 3.64 -33.76 6.26
N ASN A 808 4.97 -33.87 6.34
CA ASN A 808 5.71 -34.31 7.53
C ASN A 808 6.80 -33.30 7.91
N PRO A 809 6.53 -32.36 8.86
CA PRO A 809 7.46 -31.29 9.22
C PRO A 809 8.85 -31.74 9.70
N ILE A 810 8.97 -32.96 10.26
CA ILE A 810 10.26 -33.49 10.73
C ILE A 810 11.12 -33.93 9.54
N GLN A 811 10.51 -34.65 8.58
CA GLN A 811 11.20 -35.06 7.36
C GLN A 811 11.59 -33.83 6.53
N THR A 812 10.65 -32.89 6.32
CA THR A 812 10.90 -31.64 5.59
C THR A 812 12.05 -30.83 6.23
N PHE A 813 12.18 -30.82 7.56
CA PHE A 813 13.29 -30.15 8.26
C PHE A 813 14.66 -30.75 7.92
N PHE A 814 14.80 -32.08 7.94
CA PHE A 814 16.08 -32.72 7.60
C PHE A 814 16.44 -32.57 6.11
N GLU A 815 15.44 -32.65 5.22
CA GLU A 815 15.64 -32.41 3.79
C GLU A 815 16.08 -30.97 3.52
N LEU A 816 15.39 -29.97 4.09
CA LEU A 816 15.76 -28.55 3.96
C LEU A 816 17.11 -28.19 4.59
N LYS A 817 17.57 -28.94 5.61
CA LYS A 817 18.88 -28.74 6.24
C LYS A 817 20.02 -28.92 5.23
N GLU A 818 20.04 -30.02 4.48
CA GLU A 818 21.09 -30.30 3.49
C GLU A 818 21.14 -29.23 2.39
N ILE A 819 19.97 -28.77 1.93
CA ILE A 819 19.85 -27.70 0.92
C ILE A 819 20.36 -26.36 1.48
N THR A 820 20.02 -26.04 2.73
CA THR A 820 20.46 -24.81 3.41
C THR A 820 21.98 -24.82 3.61
N GLU A 821 22.59 -25.96 3.94
CA GLU A 821 24.04 -26.11 4.06
C GLU A 821 24.76 -25.80 2.74
N VAL A 822 24.23 -26.24 1.60
CA VAL A 822 24.78 -25.95 0.26
C VAL A 822 24.69 -24.45 -0.05
N ILE A 823 23.53 -23.82 0.15
CA ILE A 823 23.31 -22.40 -0.15
C ILE A 823 24.18 -21.52 0.77
N THR A 824 24.19 -21.78 2.08
CA THR A 824 25.05 -21.01 3.02
C THR A 824 26.54 -21.28 2.79
N GLY A 825 26.92 -22.46 2.27
CA GLY A 825 28.28 -22.74 1.81
C GLY A 825 28.69 -21.92 0.58
N GLN A 826 27.77 -21.70 -0.37
CA GLN A 826 28.00 -20.78 -1.50
C GLN A 826 28.13 -19.34 -1.01
N ASN A 827 27.23 -18.88 -0.14
CA ASN A 827 27.28 -17.55 0.47
C ASN A 827 28.61 -17.32 1.21
N GLU A 828 29.12 -18.32 1.94
CA GLU A 828 30.44 -18.21 2.60
C GLU A 828 31.58 -17.90 1.63
N VAL A 829 31.69 -18.64 0.52
CA VAL A 829 32.73 -18.40 -0.50
C VAL A 829 32.54 -17.04 -1.16
N MET A 830 31.28 -16.66 -1.43
CA MET A 830 30.90 -15.38 -2.01
C MET A 830 31.30 -14.19 -1.12
N CYS A 831 31.03 -14.26 0.20
CA CYS A 831 31.42 -13.28 1.22
C CYS A 831 32.93 -13.14 1.37
N ARG A 832 33.63 -14.27 1.55
CA ARG A 832 35.10 -14.27 1.69
C ARG A 832 35.75 -13.63 0.47
N LYS A 833 35.35 -14.04 -0.75
CA LYS A 833 35.92 -13.51 -1.98
C LYS A 833 35.66 -12.03 -2.21
N ILE A 834 34.44 -11.51 -1.98
CA ILE A 834 34.23 -10.05 -2.09
C ILE A 834 34.98 -9.27 -1.00
N SER A 835 35.16 -9.86 0.20
CA SER A 835 35.89 -9.21 1.29
C SER A 835 37.40 -9.07 1.02
N GLU A 836 37.97 -10.02 0.29
CA GLU A 836 39.38 -10.12 -0.13
C GLU A 836 39.68 -9.31 -1.41
N HIS A 837 38.67 -9.02 -2.23
CA HIS A 837 38.83 -8.38 -3.54
C HIS A 837 39.04 -6.86 -3.42
N GLU A 838 40.14 -6.45 -2.77
CA GLU A 838 40.42 -5.05 -2.42
C GLU A 838 40.26 -4.08 -3.59
N ASP A 839 40.67 -4.44 -4.81
CA ASP A 839 40.61 -3.54 -5.96
C ASP A 839 39.18 -3.31 -6.45
N LEU A 840 38.30 -4.30 -6.30
CA LEU A 840 36.86 -4.12 -6.53
C LEU A 840 36.25 -3.29 -5.41
N LEU A 841 36.60 -3.53 -4.14
CA LEU A 841 36.16 -2.68 -3.03
C LEU A 841 36.63 -1.22 -3.18
N LYS A 842 37.87 -0.99 -3.64
CA LYS A 842 38.41 0.34 -3.96
C LYS A 842 37.67 0.95 -5.15
N LYS A 843 37.35 0.17 -6.20
CA LYS A 843 36.58 0.62 -7.36
C LYS A 843 35.14 0.99 -7.00
N LEU A 844 34.42 0.13 -6.27
CA LEU A 844 33.05 0.40 -5.79
C LEU A 844 32.99 1.61 -4.86
N ARG A 845 34.00 1.81 -3.99
CA ARG A 845 34.15 3.04 -3.19
C ARG A 845 34.47 4.28 -4.04
N LYS A 846 35.28 4.13 -5.10
CA LYS A 846 35.66 5.22 -6.01
C LYS A 846 34.50 5.64 -6.94
N GLU A 847 33.63 4.71 -7.31
CA GLU A 847 32.49 4.99 -8.18
C GLU A 847 31.37 5.79 -7.49
N GLN A 848 31.33 5.77 -6.15
CA GLN A 848 30.37 6.47 -5.29
C GLN A 848 28.93 6.15 -5.68
N PHE A 849 28.46 4.98 -5.26
CA PHE A 849 27.09 4.55 -5.49
C PHE A 849 26.09 5.22 -4.56
N ASP A 850 24.92 5.49 -5.13
CA ASP A 850 23.87 6.34 -4.59
C ASP A 850 22.96 5.60 -3.59
N VAL A 851 22.69 4.33 -3.91
CA VAL A 851 21.88 3.37 -3.15
C VAL A 851 22.24 1.97 -3.63
N PHE A 852 22.13 0.97 -2.73
CA PHE A 852 22.37 -0.42 -3.06
C PHE A 852 21.05 -1.23 -3.08
N LEU A 853 20.64 -1.70 -4.26
CA LEU A 853 19.47 -2.58 -4.42
C LEU A 853 19.92 -4.05 -4.37
N MET A 854 19.35 -4.87 -3.47
CA MET A 854 19.80 -6.24 -3.24
C MET A 854 18.66 -7.27 -3.13
N ASP A 855 18.91 -8.47 -3.66
CA ASP A 855 18.08 -9.66 -3.43
C ASP A 855 18.78 -10.60 -2.42
N PRO A 856 18.29 -10.72 -1.17
CA PRO A 856 18.97 -11.47 -0.10
C PRO A 856 18.86 -12.99 -0.27
N VAL A 857 18.44 -13.50 -1.44
CA VAL A 857 18.56 -14.92 -1.79
C VAL A 857 20.03 -15.33 -1.95
N ASN A 858 20.87 -14.41 -2.46
CA ASN A 858 22.32 -14.55 -2.45
C ASN A 858 22.88 -13.58 -1.41
N MET A 859 22.84 -13.98 -0.13
CA MET A 859 23.38 -13.14 0.97
C MET A 859 24.87 -12.85 0.73
N CYS A 860 25.37 -11.77 1.36
CA CYS A 860 26.69 -11.10 1.29
C CYS A 860 26.63 -9.68 0.72
N GLY A 861 25.57 -9.31 -0.01
CA GLY A 861 25.32 -7.92 -0.41
C GLY A 861 25.13 -6.99 0.78
N GLU A 862 24.60 -7.52 1.89
CA GLU A 862 24.35 -6.82 3.16
C GLU A 862 25.67 -6.47 3.87
N ALA A 863 26.59 -7.43 3.97
CA ALA A 863 27.93 -7.20 4.51
C ALA A 863 28.76 -6.26 3.60
N LEU A 864 28.55 -6.33 2.27
CA LEU A 864 29.13 -5.36 1.35
C LEU A 864 28.55 -3.96 1.56
N ALA A 865 27.24 -3.81 1.78
CA ALA A 865 26.60 -2.52 2.08
C ALA A 865 27.18 -1.89 3.37
N GLU A 866 27.32 -2.67 4.44
CA GLU A 866 27.96 -2.23 5.69
C GLU A 866 29.44 -1.87 5.47
N LYS A 867 30.19 -2.64 4.66
CA LYS A 867 31.62 -2.38 4.34
C LYS A 867 31.85 -1.20 3.38
N LEU A 868 30.81 -0.79 2.65
CA LEU A 868 30.79 0.41 1.79
C LEU A 868 30.08 1.60 2.44
N ASN A 869 29.40 1.40 3.58
CA ASN A 869 28.52 2.37 4.25
C ASN A 869 27.46 2.96 3.29
N LEU A 870 26.78 2.09 2.54
CA LEU A 870 25.72 2.46 1.59
C LEU A 870 24.33 2.23 2.20
N PRO A 871 23.36 3.16 2.03
CA PRO A 871 21.96 2.89 2.29
C PRO A 871 21.47 1.83 1.29
N PHE A 872 20.57 0.95 1.72
CA PHE A 872 20.23 -0.22 0.94
C PHE A 872 18.76 -0.65 1.02
N ILE A 873 18.30 -1.15 -0.12
CA ILE A 873 16.92 -1.57 -0.37
C ILE A 873 16.92 -3.08 -0.59
N ILE A 874 16.24 -3.80 0.29
CA ILE A 874 16.02 -5.23 0.16
C ILE A 874 14.80 -5.47 -0.72
N THR A 875 14.93 -6.33 -1.74
CA THR A 875 13.79 -6.87 -2.48
C THR A 875 13.64 -8.37 -2.20
N ILE A 876 12.58 -8.79 -1.48
CA ILE A 876 12.43 -10.17 -0.96
C ILE A 876 11.03 -10.75 -1.20
N ARG A 877 10.93 -12.09 -1.19
CA ARG A 877 9.68 -12.90 -1.14
C ARG A 877 9.94 -14.36 -0.73
N ALA A 878 11.12 -14.90 -1.06
CA ALA A 878 11.41 -16.34 -1.03
C ALA A 878 11.77 -16.91 0.36
N SER A 879 11.47 -16.21 1.46
CA SER A 879 11.76 -16.69 2.82
C SER A 879 10.73 -17.69 3.29
N LEU A 880 11.13 -18.96 3.50
CA LEU A 880 10.25 -19.99 4.07
C LEU A 880 9.75 -19.56 5.45
N ALA A 881 8.43 -19.73 5.68
CA ALA A 881 7.74 -19.22 6.87
C ALA A 881 8.00 -17.72 7.18
N SER A 882 8.42 -16.90 6.21
CA SER A 882 8.84 -15.50 6.40
C SER A 882 9.89 -15.31 7.53
N ALA A 883 10.83 -16.26 7.69
CA ALA A 883 11.77 -16.25 8.81
C ALA A 883 12.67 -15.00 8.82
N VAL A 884 13.15 -14.52 7.67
CA VAL A 884 14.02 -13.34 7.57
C VAL A 884 13.23 -12.07 7.91
N GLU A 885 12.03 -11.93 7.37
CA GLU A 885 11.16 -10.78 7.61
C GLU A 885 10.69 -10.74 9.08
N ARG A 886 10.40 -11.89 9.70
CA ARG A 886 10.00 -11.99 11.12
C ARG A 886 11.16 -11.75 12.09
N LEU A 887 12.27 -12.46 11.91
CA LEU A 887 13.36 -12.49 12.90
C LEU A 887 14.32 -11.31 12.75
N CYS A 888 14.62 -10.89 11.51
CA CYS A 888 15.54 -9.79 11.22
C CYS A 888 14.80 -8.49 10.87
N GLY A 889 13.77 -8.58 10.02
CA GLY A 889 12.95 -7.43 9.61
C GLY A 889 11.91 -6.98 10.64
N GLN A 890 11.76 -7.71 11.74
CA GLN A 890 10.80 -7.48 12.84
C GLN A 890 9.32 -7.40 12.42
N LEU A 891 8.97 -7.88 11.22
CA LEU A 891 7.59 -7.93 10.70
C LEU A 891 6.80 -9.03 11.42
N PRO A 892 5.81 -8.73 12.28
CA PRO A 892 5.15 -9.78 13.05
C PRO A 892 4.24 -10.63 12.16
N ALA A 893 4.40 -11.95 12.21
CA ALA A 893 3.49 -12.90 11.57
C ALA A 893 3.13 -14.04 12.55
N PRO A 894 2.10 -13.85 13.40
CA PRO A 894 1.77 -14.81 14.46
C PRO A 894 1.20 -16.12 13.90
N PRO A 895 1.81 -17.28 14.22
CA PRO A 895 1.41 -18.58 13.66
C PRO A 895 0.01 -19.08 14.05
N SER A 896 -0.69 -18.39 14.96
CA SER A 896 -2.06 -18.72 15.35
C SER A 896 -3.12 -18.29 14.32
N TYR A 897 -2.77 -17.42 13.37
CA TYR A 897 -3.64 -16.97 12.28
C TYR A 897 -2.90 -16.60 10.99
N VAL A 898 -1.57 -16.47 11.00
CA VAL A 898 -0.76 -16.33 9.78
C VAL A 898 -0.21 -17.71 9.40
N PRO A 899 -0.69 -18.35 8.32
CA PRO A 899 -0.14 -19.61 7.85
C PRO A 899 1.26 -19.40 7.25
N ALA A 900 2.13 -20.40 7.43
CA ALA A 900 3.50 -20.37 6.95
C ALA A 900 3.59 -20.53 5.43
N ALA A 901 4.40 -19.71 4.78
CA ALA A 901 4.73 -19.87 3.37
C ALA A 901 5.33 -21.27 3.10
N GLY A 902 4.67 -22.03 2.23
CA GLY A 902 4.95 -23.44 1.92
C GLY A 902 3.83 -24.40 2.32
N LEU A 903 2.95 -24.02 3.25
CA LEU A 903 1.76 -24.80 3.62
C LEU A 903 0.53 -24.36 2.79
N SER A 904 -0.42 -25.27 2.62
CA SER A 904 -1.69 -25.02 1.90
C SER A 904 -2.79 -24.38 2.76
N TYR A 905 -2.47 -23.97 3.99
CA TYR A 905 -3.41 -23.35 4.93
C TYR A 905 -3.75 -21.89 4.57
N THR A 906 -4.87 -21.41 5.13
CA THR A 906 -5.32 -20.02 5.06
C THR A 906 -5.25 -19.36 6.45
N ASP A 907 -5.73 -18.14 6.61
CA ASP A 907 -5.96 -17.52 7.92
C ASP A 907 -7.13 -18.16 8.71
N HIS A 908 -8.01 -18.89 8.02
CA HIS A 908 -9.09 -19.68 8.62
C HIS A 908 -8.67 -21.11 9.02
N MET A 909 -7.54 -21.27 9.71
CA MET A 909 -7.09 -22.57 10.23
C MET A 909 -7.96 -23.07 11.41
N ASP A 910 -8.20 -24.39 11.47
CA ASP A 910 -8.71 -25.07 12.67
C ASP A 910 -7.62 -25.20 13.78
N PHE A 911 -7.95 -25.79 14.93
CA PHE A 911 -6.99 -25.96 16.03
C PHE A 911 -5.78 -26.85 15.68
N LEU A 912 -5.99 -27.93 14.94
CA LEU A 912 -4.95 -28.87 14.54
C LEU A 912 -4.07 -28.29 13.43
N GLU A 913 -4.66 -27.56 12.49
CA GLU A 913 -3.95 -26.80 11.46
C GLU A 913 -3.10 -25.69 12.08
N ARG A 914 -3.63 -24.92 13.06
CA ARG A 914 -2.85 -23.93 13.82
C ARG A 914 -1.69 -24.58 14.57
N LEU A 915 -1.89 -25.75 15.18
CA LEU A 915 -0.82 -26.47 15.87
C LEU A 915 0.27 -26.95 14.89
N LYS A 916 -0.11 -27.52 13.74
CA LYS A 916 0.83 -27.91 12.68
C LYS A 916 1.57 -26.69 12.12
N ASN A 917 0.87 -25.59 11.90
CA ASN A 917 1.43 -24.32 11.43
C ASN A 917 2.44 -23.75 12.43
N PHE A 918 2.10 -23.73 13.72
CA PHE A 918 3.02 -23.34 14.80
C PHE A 918 4.27 -24.20 14.84
N LEU A 919 4.12 -25.53 14.77
CA LEU A 919 5.26 -26.46 14.77
C LEU A 919 6.14 -26.29 13.52
N PHE A 920 5.57 -25.98 12.36
CA PHE A 920 6.31 -25.70 11.13
C PHE A 920 7.03 -24.33 11.19
N VAL A 921 6.38 -23.28 11.70
CA VAL A 921 7.04 -21.98 11.93
C VAL A 921 8.20 -22.13 12.91
N LEU A 922 8.00 -22.85 14.01
CA LEU A 922 9.04 -23.11 15.00
C LEU A 922 10.20 -23.93 14.43
N SER A 923 9.94 -24.95 13.60
CA SER A 923 11.02 -25.73 12.97
C SER A 923 11.80 -24.90 11.94
N MET A 924 11.13 -24.02 11.19
CA MET A 924 11.80 -23.08 10.28
C MET A 924 12.61 -22.01 11.03
N ASP A 925 12.15 -21.52 12.18
CA ASP A 925 12.91 -20.60 13.02
C ASP A 925 14.17 -21.24 13.59
N ILE A 926 14.07 -22.48 14.09
CA ILE A 926 15.21 -23.28 14.53
C ILE A 926 16.19 -23.50 13.37
N LEU A 927 15.70 -23.86 12.18
CA LEU A 927 16.54 -24.05 11.00
C LEU A 927 17.29 -22.76 10.63
N HIS A 928 16.58 -21.63 10.59
CA HIS A 928 17.16 -20.34 10.24
C HIS A 928 18.20 -19.88 11.27
N ILE A 929 17.88 -19.94 12.56
CA ILE A 929 18.81 -19.52 13.63
C ILE A 929 20.10 -20.35 13.59
N PHE A 930 20.00 -21.69 13.57
CA PHE A 930 21.18 -22.55 13.70
C PHE A 930 21.96 -22.76 12.38
N MET A 931 21.29 -22.77 11.22
CA MET A 931 21.94 -23.07 9.93
C MET A 931 22.27 -21.83 9.09
N VAL A 932 21.58 -20.70 9.34
CA VAL A 932 21.77 -19.44 8.61
C VAL A 932 22.42 -18.40 9.51
N ASN A 933 21.77 -17.98 10.62
CA ASN A 933 22.29 -16.90 11.46
C ASN A 933 23.63 -17.25 12.10
N VAL A 934 23.75 -18.37 12.83
CA VAL A 934 25.03 -18.73 13.50
C VAL A 934 26.21 -18.77 12.52
N LYS A 935 25.99 -19.26 11.30
CA LYS A 935 27.05 -19.36 10.28
C LYS A 935 27.35 -18.00 9.63
N LEU A 936 26.33 -17.21 9.28
CA LEU A 936 26.53 -15.89 8.66
C LEU A 936 26.99 -14.83 9.65
N ASP A 937 26.58 -14.87 10.92
CA ASP A 937 27.08 -13.98 11.99
C ASP A 937 28.59 -14.18 12.19
N TYR A 938 29.08 -15.43 12.14
CA TYR A 938 30.52 -15.72 12.13
C TYR A 938 31.22 -15.14 10.90
N ILE A 939 30.69 -15.39 9.70
CA ILE A 939 31.27 -14.91 8.43
C ILE A 939 31.25 -13.37 8.35
N PHE A 940 30.16 -12.72 8.76
CA PHE A 940 30.03 -11.27 8.78
C PHE A 940 30.97 -10.65 9.82
N THR A 941 31.09 -11.26 11.00
CA THR A 941 32.07 -10.85 12.02
C THR A 941 33.51 -10.91 11.50
N GLU A 942 33.85 -11.97 10.77
CA GLU A 942 35.17 -12.14 10.13
C GLU A 942 35.40 -11.12 9.01
N VAL A 943 34.45 -10.98 8.07
CA VAL A 943 34.53 -10.10 6.87
C VAL A 943 34.55 -8.60 7.20
N LEU A 944 33.89 -8.21 8.29
CA LEU A 944 33.78 -6.83 8.77
C LEU A 944 34.80 -6.48 9.87
N GLY A 945 35.47 -7.48 10.46
CA GLY A 945 36.47 -7.30 11.52
C GLY A 945 35.89 -6.80 12.85
N LYS A 946 34.57 -6.90 13.05
CA LYS A 946 33.85 -6.49 14.27
C LYS A 946 32.68 -7.45 14.53
N PRO A 947 32.31 -7.76 15.79
CA PRO A 947 31.11 -8.55 16.08
C PRO A 947 29.90 -7.98 15.34
N SER A 948 29.28 -8.81 14.50
CA SER A 948 28.21 -8.40 13.58
C SER A 948 27.21 -9.55 13.41
N SER A 949 25.91 -9.25 13.52
CA SER A 949 24.86 -10.24 13.25
C SER A 949 24.16 -9.98 11.91
N LEU A 950 23.76 -11.06 11.22
CA LEU A 950 22.92 -11.03 10.04
C LEU A 950 21.65 -10.21 10.29
N CYS A 951 20.94 -10.48 11.40
CA CYS A 951 19.71 -9.76 11.69
C CYS A 951 19.94 -8.30 12.09
N GLU A 952 21.07 -7.98 12.72
CA GLU A 952 21.43 -6.58 13.02
C GLU A 952 21.67 -5.80 11.72
N ILE A 953 22.40 -6.37 10.76
CA ILE A 953 22.70 -5.70 9.50
C ILE A 953 21.44 -5.65 8.62
N VAL A 954 20.76 -6.77 8.39
CA VAL A 954 19.50 -6.85 7.61
C VAL A 954 18.42 -5.92 8.16
N GLY A 955 18.33 -5.78 9.49
CA GLY A 955 17.40 -4.87 10.16
C GLY A 955 17.63 -3.37 9.86
N LYS A 956 18.80 -2.99 9.33
CA LYS A 956 19.12 -1.59 8.92
C LYS A 956 18.56 -1.21 7.55
N ALA A 957 17.98 -2.15 6.79
CA ALA A 957 17.49 -1.87 5.44
C ALA A 957 16.44 -0.74 5.42
N ASP A 958 16.73 0.33 4.68
CA ASP A 958 15.93 1.55 4.63
C ASP A 958 14.53 1.29 4.09
N ILE A 959 14.43 0.41 3.08
CA ILE A 959 13.18 -0.02 2.46
C ILE A 959 13.21 -1.53 2.18
N TRP A 960 12.12 -2.19 2.57
CA TRP A 960 11.82 -3.58 2.22
C TRP A 960 10.79 -3.61 1.09
N LEU A 961 11.24 -3.81 -0.14
CA LEU A 961 10.40 -4.09 -1.30
C LEU A 961 9.95 -5.55 -1.28
N ILE A 962 8.81 -5.81 -0.64
CA ILE A 962 8.23 -7.15 -0.64
C ILE A 962 7.59 -7.39 -2.00
N ARG A 963 8.06 -8.38 -2.77
CA ARG A 963 7.57 -8.71 -4.12
C ARG A 963 6.23 -9.45 -4.09
N THR A 964 5.31 -8.98 -3.28
CA THR A 964 3.94 -9.45 -3.16
C THR A 964 3.02 -8.24 -3.17
N TYR A 965 1.81 -8.42 -3.69
CA TYR A 965 0.78 -7.37 -3.65
C TYR A 965 -0.07 -7.60 -2.40
N TRP A 966 -0.43 -6.53 -1.70
CA TRP A 966 -0.91 -6.58 -0.32
C TRP A 966 -2.22 -7.40 -0.16
N ASP A 967 -3.05 -7.50 -1.21
CA ASP A 967 -4.23 -8.39 -1.27
C ASP A 967 -3.93 -9.90 -1.18
N PHE A 968 -2.67 -10.32 -1.36
CA PHE A 968 -2.25 -11.74 -1.35
C PHE A 968 -1.53 -12.15 -0.07
N GLU A 969 -1.49 -11.25 0.92
CA GLU A 969 -0.96 -11.54 2.24
C GLU A 969 -2.07 -11.78 3.26
N TYR A 970 -1.77 -12.64 4.22
CA TYR A 970 -2.59 -12.84 5.41
C TYR A 970 -2.43 -11.66 6.39
N PRO A 971 -3.39 -11.44 7.31
CA PRO A 971 -3.37 -10.29 8.21
C PRO A 971 -2.07 -10.19 9.03
N ARG A 972 -1.27 -9.15 8.76
CA ARG A 972 -0.01 -8.82 9.46
C ARG A 972 0.04 -7.32 9.78
N PRO A 973 0.77 -6.86 10.81
CA PRO A 973 1.00 -5.44 11.03
C PRO A 973 1.78 -4.82 9.88
N PHE A 974 1.38 -3.62 9.45
CA PHE A 974 2.04 -2.90 8.35
C PHE A 974 3.13 -1.98 8.93
N LEU A 975 4.39 -2.24 8.57
CA LEU A 975 5.54 -1.42 8.97
C LEU A 975 5.82 -0.34 7.89
N PRO A 976 6.08 0.94 8.24
CA PRO A 976 6.23 2.01 7.25
C PRO A 976 7.36 1.83 6.22
N ASN A 977 8.43 1.09 6.56
CA ASN A 977 9.55 0.75 5.67
C ASN A 977 9.27 -0.49 4.79
N PHE A 978 8.20 -1.25 5.05
CA PHE A 978 7.78 -2.38 4.21
C PHE A 978 6.82 -1.89 3.11
N LYS A 979 7.20 -2.08 1.84
CA LYS A 979 6.45 -1.69 0.66
C LYS A 979 6.12 -2.90 -0.19
N PHE A 980 4.83 -3.15 -0.36
CA PHE A 980 4.29 -4.25 -1.14
C PHE A 980 4.25 -3.88 -2.62
N VAL A 981 5.13 -4.51 -3.41
CA VAL A 981 5.39 -4.17 -4.82
C VAL A 981 5.26 -5.39 -5.75
N GLY A 982 4.26 -6.24 -5.50
CA GLY A 982 3.87 -7.29 -6.44
C GLY A 982 3.45 -6.70 -7.80
N GLY A 983 3.78 -7.40 -8.89
CA GLY A 983 3.37 -7.01 -10.25
C GLY A 983 4.25 -6.00 -10.99
N LEU A 984 5.41 -5.58 -10.45
CA LEU A 984 6.31 -4.59 -11.07
C LEU A 984 6.74 -4.90 -12.53
N HIS A 985 6.73 -6.17 -12.93
CA HIS A 985 7.09 -6.62 -14.27
C HIS A 985 5.93 -6.61 -15.28
N CYS A 986 4.69 -6.43 -14.82
CA CYS A 986 3.50 -6.38 -15.68
C CYS A 986 3.47 -5.07 -16.47
N LYS A 987 3.20 -5.15 -17.78
CA LYS A 987 3.11 -3.99 -18.67
C LYS A 987 1.91 -4.13 -19.62
N PRO A 988 1.32 -3.02 -20.10
CA PRO A 988 0.32 -3.09 -21.17
C PRO A 988 0.85 -3.93 -22.33
N ALA A 989 0.01 -4.82 -22.88
CA ALA A 989 0.42 -5.68 -23.99
C ALA A 989 0.87 -4.85 -25.18
N LYS A 990 2.03 -5.20 -25.72
CA LYS A 990 2.46 -4.67 -27.02
C LYS A 990 1.74 -5.45 -28.12
N PRO A 991 1.49 -4.83 -29.29
CA PRO A 991 1.19 -5.58 -30.50
C PRO A 991 2.29 -6.61 -30.71
N LEU A 992 1.91 -7.86 -30.98
CA LEU A 992 2.88 -8.87 -31.41
C LEU A 992 3.59 -8.34 -32.67
N PRO A 993 4.92 -8.49 -32.80
CA PRO A 993 5.63 -7.94 -33.94
C PRO A 993 5.09 -8.58 -35.22
N LYS A 994 4.83 -7.75 -36.23
CA LYS A 994 4.47 -8.25 -37.56
C LYS A 994 5.59 -9.08 -38.13
#